data_AF-A0A258YID1-F1
#
_entry.id   AF-A0A258YID1-F1
#
_cell.length_a   1.000
_cell.length_b   1.000
_cell.length_c   1.000
_cell.angle_alpha   90.00
_cell.angle_beta   90.00
_cell.angle_gamma   90.00
#
_symmetry.space_group_name_H-M   'P 1'
#
loop_
_entity.id
_entity.type
_entity.pdbx_description
1 polymer ?
#
loop_
_entity_poly.entity_id
_entity_poly.type
_entity_poly.pdbx_seq_one_letter_code
_entity_poly.pdbx_strand_id
1 'polypeptide(L)'
;MKQFFLAGCIGLSLTLAAQKKKEAAPAPVVTTSPDSMYGGLKWRNIGPFRGGRANAVSGVVKNDQRFYAGYTGGGVWMTNDGGGSWQNISDGFFKVGSIGDIAVSESDPNVVYVGTGEHAVRGVMTSYGDGVYKSTDAGKTWKNIGLEKTRHISDVVIHPNNPEIVFVAAQGTVHGNNNERGVYKSTDGGLNWKRTLYINDSTGIASLSMDMNNPRVLYAASWEHRRFPWTVSSGGPGSAIYKSTDEGNTWTKLTGGLPASMGKVGISVSRANSNRVFAIVETEKAKSGLYRSDDAGKTWALLSNNQDICSRSWYYMKVFADPINENLVYVLNAPLMRSIDGGKNFAPVRVAHGDTHDFWIHPTANNIIGLADDGGAEISFDRTKSWSSIMNQPTAQFYRVNTDNVFPYKVYGGQQDNSSMIIASRNNLGAITERDWTFGPGCESAFLAFDPNNPINIYGGCYQGYLEILDRKNGEIKNIQAYPTMNLAIDPKNMKYRFNWSAPIVVSAHDPNTVYHAGNVLFKTSNAGINWELVSGDLTRNDKSKQGPGGLPFTNEGAGGENYNTIFYVAESPISKGELWTGSDCGFVQLTRDEGKTWSNVTPAGLPESQINSIEVSAFDKGTAYISATRYKLNDYASYTYKTTDYGKSWTRINKGVQADDFIKVIREDKQNKNILYAGAERAFYLSNDAGNSWQQFQLNLPIVPVTDLMIRDNDLVAATAGRAFWILDDLSAIQQSAANLKESTLQIFQPKASYKYGGGNGLPEANYSAGQNAPEGVILDYVLPTIDEKDTVSLSIVNASGKTIRTYINHEDETYSKYPGGPAPKEQLAAEKGHNRMLWDFRTETVEPNVKGVYIFGDYRGYAVPPGNYTARLTHNKTVKEVTFKVLPNPGITATDADWKEQQAILENITATISEIHQSVIDLRKVKQQLEHHANIYKDNKQADSLVSTANSLVKTMVDWEANIVESRIKNGQDVINWPSKINAEFFNIKGVADAPNPKITSGLKARMADLQKEWAGEKEKLQGIKQSIKTYNQLYQSKQLDAIQL
;
A
#
# COMPACT_ATOMS: atom_id res chain seq x y z
N MET A 1 -60.13 -69.10 14.34
CA MET A 1 -61.59 -69.14 14.06
C MET A 1 -61.87 -68.03 13.05
N LYS A 2 -62.48 -68.38 11.92
CA LYS A 2 -62.78 -67.50 10.77
C LYS A 2 -63.89 -66.50 11.12
N GLN A 3 -63.87 -65.32 10.48
CA GLN A 3 -64.98 -64.53 9.87
C GLN A 3 -64.54 -63.05 9.82
N PHE A 4 -64.17 -62.40 8.69
CA PHE A 4 -64.95 -61.96 7.51
C PHE A 4 -66.29 -61.30 7.89
N PHE A 5 -66.74 -60.12 7.42
CA PHE A 5 -66.36 -59.15 6.38
C PHE A 5 -67.23 -57.90 6.65
N LEU A 6 -66.78 -56.66 6.39
CA LEU A 6 -67.64 -55.69 5.70
C LEU A 6 -66.81 -54.58 5.04
N ALA A 7 -67.05 -54.43 3.74
CA ALA A 7 -66.46 -53.46 2.85
C ALA A 7 -67.28 -52.16 2.83
N GLY A 8 -66.59 -51.03 2.65
CA GLY A 8 -67.17 -49.75 2.27
C GLY A 8 -66.21 -49.03 1.31
N CYS A 9 -66.57 -49.00 0.04
CA CYS A 9 -65.85 -48.27 -1.01
C CYS A 9 -66.27 -46.80 -1.03
N ILE A 10 -65.32 -45.86 -1.03
CA ILE A 10 -65.47 -44.51 -1.62
C ILE A 10 -64.16 -44.15 -2.33
N GLY A 11 -64.27 -43.77 -3.60
CA GLY A 11 -63.17 -43.61 -4.54
C GLY A 11 -62.31 -42.37 -4.31
N LEU A 12 -61.02 -42.51 -4.64
CA LEU A 12 -60.06 -41.42 -4.76
C LEU A 12 -59.63 -41.29 -6.22
N SER A 13 -59.85 -40.10 -6.75
CA SER A 13 -59.42 -39.60 -8.05
C SER A 13 -57.90 -39.65 -8.21
N LEU A 14 -57.44 -40.34 -9.27
CA LEU A 14 -56.06 -40.30 -9.74
C LEU A 14 -55.80 -38.97 -10.48
N THR A 15 -54.97 -38.11 -9.91
CA THR A 15 -54.31 -37.02 -10.64
C THR A 15 -52.96 -37.51 -11.17
N LEU A 16 -52.83 -37.57 -12.49
CA LEU A 16 -51.56 -37.76 -13.18
C LEU A 16 -50.67 -36.53 -12.95
N ALA A 17 -49.71 -36.63 -12.02
CA ALA A 17 -48.59 -35.70 -11.94
C ALA A 17 -47.50 -36.15 -12.92
N ALA A 18 -47.40 -35.47 -14.05
CA ALA A 18 -46.28 -35.60 -14.97
C ALA A 18 -44.96 -35.27 -14.24
N GLN A 19 -44.07 -36.25 -14.18
CA GLN A 19 -42.75 -36.15 -13.57
C GLN A 19 -41.88 -35.20 -14.40
N LYS A 20 -41.81 -33.92 -14.03
CA LYS A 20 -40.84 -32.97 -14.59
C LYS A 20 -39.43 -33.52 -14.34
N LYS A 21 -38.70 -33.80 -15.41
CA LYS A 21 -37.24 -34.03 -15.39
C LYS A 21 -36.61 -32.87 -14.59
N LYS A 22 -35.96 -33.20 -13.49
CA LYS A 22 -35.13 -32.29 -12.71
C LYS A 22 -33.97 -31.90 -13.63
N GLU A 23 -34.00 -30.70 -14.20
CA GLU A 23 -32.82 -30.12 -14.86
C GLU A 23 -31.67 -30.17 -13.87
N ALA A 24 -30.57 -30.80 -14.27
CA ALA A 24 -29.33 -30.74 -13.52
C ALA A 24 -28.97 -29.25 -13.39
N ALA A 25 -28.71 -28.79 -12.17
CA ALA A 25 -28.14 -27.47 -11.97
C ALA A 25 -26.87 -27.37 -12.84
N PRO A 26 -26.69 -26.29 -13.62
CA PRO A 26 -25.48 -26.13 -14.41
C PRO A 26 -24.28 -26.22 -13.46
N ALA A 27 -23.28 -27.01 -13.85
CA ALA A 27 -22.02 -27.09 -13.14
C ALA A 27 -21.50 -25.65 -12.92
N PRO A 28 -20.97 -25.31 -11.73
CA PRO A 28 -20.42 -23.98 -11.50
C PRO A 28 -19.36 -23.72 -12.57
N VAL A 29 -19.59 -22.69 -13.38
CA VAL A 29 -18.58 -22.18 -14.31
C VAL A 29 -17.41 -21.74 -13.44
N VAL A 30 -16.31 -22.49 -13.49
CA VAL A 30 -15.04 -22.07 -12.88
C VAL A 30 -14.56 -20.88 -13.71
N THR A 31 -14.94 -19.67 -13.31
CA THR A 31 -14.38 -18.44 -13.88
C THR A 31 -12.97 -18.29 -13.34
N THR A 32 -11.99 -18.22 -14.23
CA THR A 32 -10.59 -17.87 -13.92
C THR A 32 -10.53 -16.55 -13.15
N SER A 33 -9.68 -16.48 -12.13
CA SER A 33 -9.54 -15.27 -11.30
C SER A 33 -8.87 -14.14 -12.12
N PRO A 34 -9.34 -12.88 -12.02
CA PRO A 34 -8.63 -11.72 -12.56
C PRO A 34 -7.15 -11.65 -12.18
N ASP A 35 -6.79 -12.03 -10.96
CA ASP A 35 -5.39 -12.05 -10.53
C ASP A 35 -4.54 -12.98 -11.39
N SER A 36 -5.06 -14.18 -11.70
CA SER A 36 -4.36 -15.10 -12.61
C SER A 36 -4.34 -14.61 -14.06
N MET A 37 -5.41 -13.92 -14.49
CA MET A 37 -5.46 -13.37 -15.85
C MET A 37 -4.48 -12.21 -16.04
N TYR A 38 -4.21 -11.42 -15.00
CA TYR A 38 -3.36 -10.23 -15.08
C TYR A 38 -2.15 -10.30 -14.13
N GLY A 39 -1.56 -11.48 -13.93
CA GLY A 39 -0.51 -11.71 -12.93
C GLY A 39 0.77 -10.86 -13.10
N GLY A 40 0.98 -10.26 -14.28
CA GLY A 40 2.07 -9.32 -14.53
C GLY A 40 1.84 -7.91 -13.97
N LEU A 41 0.60 -7.55 -13.63
CA LEU A 41 0.25 -6.25 -13.05
C LEU A 41 0.68 -6.19 -11.58
N LYS A 42 1.23 -5.04 -11.16
CA LYS A 42 1.68 -4.81 -9.78
C LYS A 42 1.37 -3.41 -9.31
N TRP A 43 0.82 -3.31 -8.11
CA TRP A 43 0.71 -2.08 -7.34
C TRP A 43 2.07 -1.67 -6.77
N ARG A 44 2.34 -0.37 -6.70
CA ARG A 44 3.47 0.19 -5.97
C ARG A 44 2.99 1.08 -4.83
N ASN A 45 3.58 0.92 -3.65
CA ASN A 45 3.35 1.79 -2.50
C ASN A 45 4.18 3.06 -2.66
N ILE A 46 3.53 4.23 -2.71
CA ILE A 46 4.23 5.51 -2.87
C ILE A 46 4.49 6.22 -1.54
N GLY A 47 3.96 5.69 -0.44
CA GLY A 47 4.03 6.30 0.88
C GLY A 47 2.81 7.15 1.23
N PRO A 48 2.91 7.97 2.30
CA PRO A 48 4.13 8.24 3.05
C PRO A 48 4.60 7.03 3.86
N PHE A 49 5.88 7.04 4.22
CA PHE A 49 6.45 6.15 5.22
C PHE A 49 6.36 6.79 6.62
N ARG A 50 5.20 7.37 6.94
CA ARG A 50 4.88 7.91 8.27
C ARG A 50 3.84 7.02 8.91
N GLY A 51 4.10 6.63 10.15
CA GLY A 51 3.22 5.75 10.90
C GLY A 51 1.79 6.31 11.00
N GLY A 52 0.84 5.39 11.03
CA GLY A 52 -0.52 5.64 11.45
C GLY A 52 -0.85 4.78 12.67
N ARG A 53 -2.10 4.81 13.09
CA ARG A 53 -2.54 4.26 14.37
C ARG A 53 -2.18 2.80 14.62
N ALA A 54 -1.30 2.61 15.58
CA ALA A 54 -0.92 1.34 16.18
C ALA A 54 -1.70 1.12 17.50
N ASN A 55 -2.24 -0.08 17.67
CA ASN A 55 -3.03 -0.44 18.85
C ASN A 55 -2.44 -1.58 19.67
N ALA A 56 -1.33 -2.16 19.22
CA ALA A 56 -0.67 -3.26 19.92
C ALA A 56 0.84 -3.17 19.77
N VAL A 57 1.58 -3.44 20.84
CA VAL A 57 3.04 -3.54 20.82
C VAL A 57 3.53 -4.62 21.77
N SER A 58 4.53 -5.38 21.34
CA SER A 58 5.13 -6.43 22.18
C SER A 58 6.62 -6.55 21.91
N GLY A 59 7.43 -6.52 22.97
CA GLY A 59 8.85 -6.81 22.89
C GLY A 59 9.17 -8.29 23.14
N VAL A 60 10.42 -8.67 22.91
CA VAL A 60 10.90 -10.04 23.13
C VAL A 60 11.89 -10.10 24.28
N VAL A 61 11.52 -10.78 25.37
CA VAL A 61 12.33 -10.84 26.61
C VAL A 61 13.75 -11.38 26.41
N LYS A 62 13.98 -12.23 25.41
CA LYS A 62 15.30 -12.79 25.10
C LYS A 62 16.01 -12.08 23.94
N ASN A 63 15.46 -10.96 23.46
CA ASN A 63 16.02 -10.16 22.38
C ASN A 63 15.54 -8.70 22.49
N ASP A 64 16.36 -7.89 23.14
CA ASP A 64 16.09 -6.48 23.39
C ASP A 64 15.89 -5.63 22.12
N GLN A 65 16.29 -6.11 20.95
CA GLN A 65 16.15 -5.37 19.68
C GLN A 65 14.91 -5.80 18.88
N ARG A 66 14.22 -6.88 19.28
CA ARG A 66 13.06 -7.39 18.55
C ARG A 66 11.76 -6.93 19.18
N PHE A 67 10.92 -6.30 18.36
CA PHE A 67 9.57 -5.89 18.73
C PHE A 67 8.59 -6.19 17.59
N TYR A 68 7.32 -6.31 17.98
CA TYR A 68 6.17 -6.44 17.11
C TYR A 68 5.22 -5.28 17.34
N ALA A 69 4.60 -4.79 16.27
CA ALA A 69 3.59 -3.75 16.30
C ALA A 69 2.37 -4.16 15.49
N GLY A 70 1.18 -3.88 16.01
CA GLY A 70 -0.10 -4.17 15.37
C GLY A 70 -0.87 -2.89 15.06
N TYR A 71 -1.34 -2.74 13.83
CA TYR A 71 -2.02 -1.55 13.36
C TYR A 71 -3.51 -1.79 13.14
N THR A 72 -4.30 -0.71 13.13
CA THR A 72 -5.77 -0.80 13.06
C THR A 72 -6.33 -1.21 11.70
N GLY A 73 -5.51 -1.13 10.65
CA GLY A 73 -5.74 -1.79 9.35
C GLY A 73 -4.46 -2.18 8.60
N GLY A 74 -3.29 -2.02 9.23
CA GLY A 74 -1.97 -2.19 8.60
C GLY A 74 -1.31 -3.55 8.80
N GLY A 75 -1.94 -4.45 9.56
CA GLY A 75 -1.41 -5.78 9.89
C GLY A 75 -0.37 -5.76 11.00
N VAL A 76 0.46 -6.81 11.03
CA VAL A 76 1.54 -6.99 12.02
C VAL A 76 2.88 -6.69 11.39
N TRP A 77 3.67 -5.87 12.07
CA TRP A 77 5.02 -5.49 11.67
C TRP A 77 6.04 -5.90 12.72
N MET A 78 7.27 -6.18 12.30
CA MET A 78 8.38 -6.56 13.17
C MET A 78 9.59 -5.67 12.89
N THR A 79 10.31 -5.30 13.95
CA THR A 79 11.67 -4.76 13.89
C THR A 79 12.64 -5.74 14.54
N ASN A 80 13.88 -5.80 14.05
CA ASN A 80 14.99 -6.53 14.68
C ASN A 80 16.16 -5.60 15.08
N ASP A 81 15.96 -4.28 14.99
CA ASP A 81 16.98 -3.25 15.21
C ASP A 81 16.45 -2.12 16.12
N GLY A 82 15.50 -2.45 17.01
CA GLY A 82 14.99 -1.51 18.01
C GLY A 82 14.17 -0.35 17.43
N GLY A 83 13.46 -0.58 16.32
CA GLY A 83 12.62 0.42 15.66
C GLY A 83 13.32 1.23 14.56
N GLY A 84 14.56 0.87 14.19
CA GLY A 84 15.27 1.48 13.07
C GLY A 84 14.64 1.16 11.71
N SER A 85 14.10 -0.05 11.56
CA SER A 85 13.33 -0.50 10.40
C SER A 85 12.21 -1.47 10.80
N TRP A 86 11.12 -1.45 10.03
CA TRP A 86 9.95 -2.30 10.24
C TRP A 86 9.61 -3.09 8.97
N GLN A 87 9.27 -4.37 9.13
CA GLN A 87 8.85 -5.26 8.05
C GLN A 87 7.48 -5.84 8.36
N ASN A 88 6.57 -5.85 7.39
CA ASN A 88 5.29 -6.53 7.57
C ASN A 88 5.50 -8.05 7.56
N ILE A 89 4.85 -8.74 8.48
CA ILE A 89 4.95 -10.20 8.64
C ILE A 89 3.58 -10.90 8.63
N SER A 90 2.50 -10.16 8.33
CA SER A 90 1.13 -10.69 8.27
C SER A 90 0.61 -10.90 6.84
N ASP A 91 1.15 -10.15 5.88
CA ASP A 91 0.75 -10.19 4.47
C ASP A 91 0.94 -11.61 3.91
N GLY A 92 -0.04 -12.10 3.15
CA GLY A 92 -0.07 -13.48 2.62
C GLY A 92 -0.65 -14.52 3.59
N PHE A 93 -0.84 -14.18 4.87
CA PHE A 93 -1.44 -15.09 5.87
C PHE A 93 -2.76 -14.59 6.46
N PHE A 94 -2.82 -13.31 6.82
CA PHE A 94 -3.98 -12.72 7.49
C PHE A 94 -5.05 -12.36 6.46
N LYS A 95 -6.31 -12.50 6.85
CA LYS A 95 -7.47 -12.12 6.01
C LYS A 95 -8.14 -10.82 6.45
N VAL A 96 -7.53 -10.11 7.40
CA VAL A 96 -7.93 -8.80 7.94
C VAL A 96 -6.67 -8.03 8.35
N GLY A 97 -6.70 -6.71 8.27
CA GLY A 97 -5.56 -5.85 8.64
C GLY A 97 -5.62 -5.30 10.06
N SER A 98 -6.76 -5.43 10.76
CA SER A 98 -6.99 -4.81 12.07
C SER A 98 -6.44 -5.67 13.20
N ILE A 99 -5.58 -5.09 14.04
CA ILE A 99 -4.95 -5.78 15.17
C ILE A 99 -5.44 -5.17 16.50
N GLY A 100 -5.84 -6.06 17.42
CA GLY A 100 -6.32 -5.72 18.75
C GLY A 100 -5.25 -5.84 19.82
N ASP A 101 -4.46 -6.92 19.79
CA ASP A 101 -3.37 -7.18 20.73
C ASP A 101 -2.31 -8.17 20.16
N ILE A 102 -1.08 -8.11 20.68
CA ILE A 102 0.03 -9.01 20.35
C ILE A 102 0.72 -9.50 21.62
N ALA A 103 0.81 -10.82 21.77
CA ALA A 103 1.52 -11.45 22.89
C ALA A 103 2.64 -12.38 22.39
N VAL A 104 3.84 -12.19 22.93
CA VAL A 104 4.99 -13.07 22.72
C VAL A 104 5.25 -13.88 23.99
N SER A 105 5.48 -15.18 23.87
CA SER A 105 5.76 -16.03 25.03
C SER A 105 7.12 -15.73 25.67
N GLU A 106 7.15 -15.54 27.00
CA GLU A 106 8.40 -15.37 27.77
C GLU A 106 9.25 -16.65 27.79
N SER A 107 8.59 -17.82 27.79
CA SER A 107 9.27 -19.12 27.84
C SER A 107 9.82 -19.56 26.48
N ASP A 108 9.10 -19.28 25.40
CA ASP A 108 9.49 -19.57 24.01
C ASP A 108 9.18 -18.41 23.06
N PRO A 109 10.17 -17.53 22.77
CA PRO A 109 10.00 -16.39 21.87
C PRO A 109 9.59 -16.69 20.42
N ASN A 110 9.57 -17.96 20.00
CA ASN A 110 9.04 -18.32 18.68
C ASN A 110 7.52 -18.33 18.64
N VAL A 111 6.87 -18.51 19.81
CA VAL A 111 5.42 -18.54 19.92
C VAL A 111 4.88 -17.13 20.09
N VAL A 112 4.13 -16.69 19.09
CA VAL A 112 3.47 -15.37 19.06
C VAL A 112 1.99 -15.59 18.79
N TYR A 113 1.14 -14.94 19.57
CA TYR A 113 -0.30 -14.89 19.37
C TYR A 113 -0.73 -13.47 19.04
N VAL A 114 -1.65 -13.34 18.09
CA VAL A 114 -2.18 -12.04 17.65
C VAL A 114 -3.69 -12.09 17.67
N GLY A 115 -4.30 -11.24 18.49
CA GLY A 115 -5.74 -10.98 18.47
C GLY A 115 -6.07 -9.94 17.42
N THR A 116 -6.97 -10.25 16.50
CA THR A 116 -7.41 -9.29 15.45
C THR A 116 -8.64 -8.50 15.88
N GLY A 117 -8.82 -7.34 15.24
CA GLY A 117 -9.88 -6.38 15.50
C GLY A 117 -9.54 -5.42 16.62
N GLU A 118 -9.40 -4.15 16.28
CA GLU A 118 -8.94 -3.14 17.24
C GLU A 118 -9.85 -3.00 18.46
N HIS A 119 -9.23 -2.84 19.63
CA HIS A 119 -9.94 -2.76 20.91
C HIS A 119 -10.34 -1.33 21.31
N ALA A 120 -9.76 -0.32 20.66
CA ALA A 120 -10.08 1.10 20.82
C ALA A 120 -11.19 1.50 19.83
N VAL A 121 -12.44 1.25 20.22
CA VAL A 121 -13.61 1.23 19.31
C VAL A 121 -14.06 2.63 18.86
N ARG A 122 -13.39 3.21 17.86
CA ARG A 122 -13.67 4.54 17.30
C ARG A 122 -14.89 4.56 16.36
N GLY A 123 -15.67 5.64 16.36
CA GLY A 123 -16.90 5.74 15.56
C GLY A 123 -16.71 6.00 14.07
N VAL A 124 -15.58 6.60 13.67
CA VAL A 124 -15.35 7.05 12.28
C VAL A 124 -14.75 5.94 11.41
N MET A 125 -13.68 5.31 11.87
CA MET A 125 -12.92 4.29 11.15
C MET A 125 -12.45 3.22 12.14
N THR A 126 -13.29 2.19 12.34
CA THR A 126 -12.96 0.98 13.09
C THR A 126 -13.17 -0.23 12.19
N SER A 127 -12.16 -1.08 12.08
CA SER A 127 -12.23 -2.33 11.33
C SER A 127 -12.37 -3.53 12.27
N TYR A 128 -13.06 -4.58 11.81
CA TYR A 128 -13.25 -5.79 12.58
C TYR A 128 -12.14 -6.81 12.28
N GLY A 129 -11.90 -7.70 13.23
CA GLY A 129 -11.01 -8.85 13.13
C GLY A 129 -11.73 -10.15 12.77
N ASP A 130 -10.93 -11.19 12.54
CA ASP A 130 -11.37 -12.56 12.30
C ASP A 130 -10.69 -13.57 13.25
N GLY A 131 -10.53 -13.20 14.52
CA GLY A 131 -10.12 -14.10 15.59
C GLY A 131 -8.62 -14.01 15.93
N VAL A 132 -8.02 -15.13 16.27
CA VAL A 132 -6.63 -15.20 16.75
C VAL A 132 -5.74 -15.91 15.74
N TYR A 133 -4.55 -15.37 15.50
CA TYR A 133 -3.49 -16.03 14.74
C TYR A 133 -2.37 -16.46 15.68
N LYS A 134 -1.78 -17.63 15.40
CA LYS A 134 -0.58 -18.16 16.08
C LYS A 134 0.55 -18.33 15.09
N SER A 135 1.74 -17.94 15.50
CA SER A 135 3.02 -18.32 14.91
C SER A 135 3.78 -19.20 15.90
N THR A 136 4.56 -20.14 15.39
CA THR A 136 5.54 -20.94 16.17
C THR A 136 6.97 -20.78 15.65
N ASP A 137 7.23 -19.79 14.80
CA ASP A 137 8.52 -19.54 14.18
C ASP A 137 8.91 -18.04 14.17
N ALA A 138 8.46 -17.32 15.21
CA ALA A 138 8.67 -15.89 15.41
C ALA A 138 8.10 -15.01 14.28
N GLY A 139 6.95 -15.40 13.73
CA GLY A 139 6.15 -14.60 12.81
C GLY A 139 6.48 -14.82 11.34
N LYS A 140 7.24 -15.87 11.00
CA LYS A 140 7.52 -16.21 9.60
C LYS A 140 6.33 -16.88 8.94
N THR A 141 5.57 -17.67 9.70
CA THR A 141 4.32 -18.29 9.26
C THR A 141 3.24 -18.15 10.32
N TRP A 142 1.98 -18.09 9.87
CA TRP A 142 0.83 -17.88 10.75
C TRP A 142 -0.31 -18.84 10.43
N LYS A 143 -1.05 -19.20 11.48
CA LYS A 143 -2.29 -19.98 11.38
C LYS A 143 -3.40 -19.27 12.15
N ASN A 144 -4.55 -19.07 11.52
CA ASN A 144 -5.77 -18.68 12.24
C ASN A 144 -6.25 -19.88 13.09
N ILE A 145 -6.44 -19.63 14.38
CA ILE A 145 -6.76 -20.64 15.40
C ILE A 145 -8.15 -20.38 16.02
N GLY A 146 -9.06 -19.75 15.27
CA GLY A 146 -10.47 -19.58 15.62
C GLY A 146 -10.80 -18.27 16.33
N LEU A 147 -12.01 -18.22 16.89
CA LEU A 147 -12.62 -17.03 17.52
C LEU A 147 -13.03 -15.93 16.53
N GLU A 148 -13.32 -16.27 15.28
CA GLU A 148 -13.61 -15.33 14.18
C GLU A 148 -14.78 -14.40 14.49
N LYS A 149 -15.77 -14.92 15.22
CA LYS A 149 -17.00 -14.18 15.56
C LYS A 149 -16.85 -13.26 16.78
N THR A 150 -15.70 -13.27 17.47
CA THR A 150 -15.43 -12.31 18.55
C THR A 150 -15.25 -10.89 17.99
N ARG A 151 -14.78 -10.78 16.74
CA ARG A 151 -14.55 -9.55 15.96
C ARG A 151 -13.55 -8.56 16.55
N HIS A 152 -13.49 -8.37 17.87
CA HIS A 152 -12.57 -7.45 18.54
C HIS A 152 -12.00 -8.14 19.77
N ILE A 153 -10.69 -8.11 19.89
CA ILE A 153 -9.92 -8.73 20.97
C ILE A 153 -9.12 -7.64 21.66
N SER A 154 -9.29 -7.49 22.98
CA SER A 154 -8.57 -6.46 23.74
C SER A 154 -7.22 -6.91 24.26
N ASP A 155 -7.10 -8.18 24.64
CA ASP A 155 -5.90 -8.73 25.24
C ASP A 155 -5.75 -10.22 24.92
N VAL A 156 -4.51 -10.64 24.75
CA VAL A 156 -4.04 -12.01 24.67
C VAL A 156 -2.98 -12.19 25.76
N VAL A 157 -3.19 -13.14 26.67
CA VAL A 157 -2.28 -13.35 27.80
C VAL A 157 -1.78 -14.78 27.77
N ILE A 158 -0.45 -14.95 27.73
CA ILE A 158 0.21 -16.25 27.65
C ILE A 158 0.75 -16.61 29.04
N HIS A 159 0.55 -17.86 29.47
CA HIS A 159 1.11 -18.36 30.71
C HIS A 159 2.66 -18.28 30.69
N PRO A 160 3.32 -17.76 31.74
CA PRO A 160 4.75 -17.41 31.71
C PRO A 160 5.67 -18.59 31.36
N ASN A 161 5.31 -19.79 31.83
CA ASN A 161 6.14 -20.99 31.69
C ASN A 161 5.58 -22.03 30.71
N ASN A 162 4.45 -21.76 30.04
CA ASN A 162 3.85 -22.72 29.11
C ASN A 162 3.07 -22.00 27.99
N PRO A 163 3.63 -21.91 26.77
CA PRO A 163 3.00 -21.17 25.67
C PRO A 163 1.71 -21.81 25.13
N GLU A 164 1.37 -23.02 25.56
CA GLU A 164 0.13 -23.70 25.17
C GLU A 164 -1.07 -23.29 26.03
N ILE A 165 -0.83 -22.64 27.18
CA ILE A 165 -1.89 -22.05 28.00
C ILE A 165 -2.00 -20.57 27.68
N VAL A 166 -3.10 -20.20 27.02
CA VAL A 166 -3.35 -18.84 26.54
C VAL A 166 -4.78 -18.41 26.82
N PHE A 167 -4.94 -17.13 27.16
CA PHE A 167 -6.22 -16.50 27.46
C PHE A 167 -6.47 -15.37 26.47
N VAL A 168 -7.74 -15.20 26.07
CA VAL A 168 -8.18 -14.16 25.15
C VAL A 168 -9.33 -13.40 25.77
N ALA A 169 -9.19 -12.07 25.84
CA ALA A 169 -10.23 -11.13 26.21
C ALA A 169 -11.00 -10.69 24.96
N ALA A 170 -12.19 -11.25 24.77
CA ALA A 170 -13.05 -10.93 23.63
C ALA A 170 -14.03 -9.81 24.00
N GLN A 171 -13.93 -8.69 23.27
CA GLN A 171 -14.87 -7.58 23.41
C GLN A 171 -16.21 -7.90 22.74
N GLY A 172 -16.21 -8.55 21.58
CA GLY A 172 -17.40 -8.80 20.78
C GLY A 172 -17.62 -7.77 19.67
N THR A 173 -18.76 -7.85 18.99
CA THR A 173 -19.17 -6.88 17.97
C THR A 173 -19.44 -5.51 18.58
N VAL A 174 -18.82 -4.45 18.08
CA VAL A 174 -19.01 -3.11 18.66
C VAL A 174 -20.37 -2.50 18.30
N HIS A 175 -20.90 -2.84 17.12
CA HIS A 175 -22.10 -2.22 16.54
C HIS A 175 -23.43 -2.94 16.83
N GLY A 176 -23.40 -4.13 17.43
CA GLY A 176 -24.62 -4.88 17.78
C GLY A 176 -24.36 -6.03 18.73
N ASN A 177 -25.41 -6.64 19.26
CA ASN A 177 -25.28 -7.74 20.22
C ASN A 177 -24.63 -8.97 19.56
N ASN A 178 -23.82 -9.71 20.31
CA ASN A 178 -23.35 -11.04 19.94
C ASN A 178 -23.00 -11.85 21.19
N ASN A 179 -23.13 -13.18 21.08
CA ASN A 179 -22.80 -14.08 22.18
C ASN A 179 -21.30 -14.39 22.30
N GLU A 180 -20.46 -13.91 21.38
CA GLU A 180 -19.04 -14.29 21.25
C GLU A 180 -18.14 -13.32 22.02
N ARG A 181 -18.45 -13.12 23.29
CA ARG A 181 -17.79 -12.20 24.22
C ARG A 181 -17.26 -12.95 25.43
N GLY A 182 -16.33 -12.36 26.18
CA GLY A 182 -15.87 -12.92 27.45
C GLY A 182 -14.40 -13.31 27.47
N VAL A 183 -14.02 -14.11 28.46
CA VAL A 183 -12.66 -14.69 28.54
C VAL A 183 -12.69 -16.10 27.95
N TYR A 184 -11.84 -16.34 26.97
CA TYR A 184 -11.57 -17.67 26.42
C TYR A 184 -10.22 -18.17 26.91
N LYS A 185 -10.15 -19.45 27.30
CA LYS A 185 -8.93 -20.15 27.69
C LYS A 185 -8.68 -21.30 26.72
N SER A 186 -7.43 -21.45 26.29
CA SER A 186 -6.92 -22.67 25.68
C SER A 186 -5.81 -23.25 26.55
N THR A 187 -5.65 -24.57 26.53
CA THR A 187 -4.56 -25.31 27.18
C THR A 187 -3.79 -26.19 26.20
N ASP A 188 -4.05 -26.02 24.90
CA ASP A 188 -3.50 -26.77 23.77
C ASP A 188 -3.09 -25.82 22.63
N GLY A 189 -2.68 -24.61 23.01
CA GLY A 189 -2.11 -23.63 22.10
C GLY A 189 -3.08 -23.09 21.05
N GLY A 190 -4.37 -23.05 21.39
CA GLY A 190 -5.43 -22.51 20.55
C GLY A 190 -6.13 -23.53 19.65
N LEU A 191 -5.85 -24.83 19.80
CA LEU A 191 -6.60 -25.86 19.06
C LEU A 191 -8.05 -25.93 19.55
N ASN A 192 -8.27 -25.77 20.85
CA ASN A 192 -9.59 -25.68 21.46
C ASN A 192 -9.68 -24.49 22.40
N TRP A 193 -10.86 -23.85 22.41
CA TRP A 193 -11.16 -22.71 23.26
C TRP A 193 -12.34 -22.99 24.17
N LYS A 194 -12.16 -22.76 25.47
CA LYS A 194 -13.24 -22.80 26.47
C LYS A 194 -13.54 -21.37 26.92
N ARG A 195 -14.79 -20.94 26.78
CA ARG A 195 -15.25 -19.69 27.39
C ARG A 195 -15.43 -19.88 28.90
N THR A 196 -14.65 -19.17 29.70
CA THR A 196 -14.65 -19.31 31.17
C THR A 196 -15.29 -18.14 31.91
N LEU A 197 -15.42 -16.98 31.26
CA LEU A 197 -16.20 -15.86 31.75
C LEU A 197 -17.15 -15.37 30.65
N TYR A 198 -18.44 -15.26 30.95
CA TYR A 198 -19.46 -14.68 30.08
C TYR A 198 -20.47 -13.94 30.95
N ILE A 199 -20.81 -12.71 30.56
CA ILE A 199 -21.76 -11.87 31.30
C ILE A 199 -23.10 -11.84 30.58
N ASN A 200 -23.14 -11.29 29.37
CA ASN A 200 -24.30 -11.25 28.47
C ASN A 200 -23.85 -10.92 27.04
N ASP A 201 -24.80 -10.72 26.12
CA ASP A 201 -24.56 -10.51 24.68
C ASP A 201 -24.08 -9.08 24.29
N SER A 202 -23.98 -8.20 25.28
CA SER A 202 -23.64 -6.77 25.14
C SER A 202 -22.42 -6.37 25.98
N THR A 203 -21.87 -7.31 26.75
CA THR A 203 -20.76 -7.09 27.68
C THR A 203 -19.55 -7.91 27.28
N GLY A 204 -18.49 -7.22 26.87
CA GLY A 204 -17.19 -7.78 26.53
C GLY A 204 -16.20 -7.75 27.69
N ILE A 205 -14.97 -8.17 27.44
CA ILE A 205 -13.82 -7.92 28.33
C ILE A 205 -12.97 -6.84 27.67
N ALA A 206 -12.66 -5.77 28.40
CA ALA A 206 -11.87 -4.64 27.90
C ALA A 206 -10.41 -4.69 28.36
N SER A 207 -10.11 -5.44 29.41
CA SER A 207 -8.76 -5.62 29.94
C SER A 207 -8.65 -6.95 30.70
N LEU A 208 -7.55 -7.69 30.49
CA LEU A 208 -7.22 -8.94 31.19
C LEU A 208 -5.77 -8.89 31.67
N SER A 209 -5.56 -9.16 32.96
CA SER A 209 -4.23 -9.12 33.57
C SER A 209 -3.96 -10.35 34.41
N MET A 210 -2.82 -11.00 34.19
CA MET A 210 -2.36 -12.18 34.93
C MET A 210 -1.26 -11.80 35.91
N ASP A 211 -1.31 -12.36 37.12
CA ASP A 211 -0.19 -12.27 38.05
C ASP A 211 0.95 -13.18 37.56
N MET A 212 1.98 -12.56 36.98
CA MET A 212 3.10 -13.29 36.38
C MET A 212 3.96 -14.05 37.42
N ASN A 213 3.80 -13.78 38.72
CA ASN A 213 4.45 -14.56 39.78
C ASN A 213 3.60 -15.76 40.25
N ASN A 214 2.29 -15.72 40.00
CA ASN A 214 1.35 -16.79 40.35
C ASN A 214 0.23 -16.84 39.29
N PRO A 215 0.44 -17.53 38.16
CA PRO A 215 -0.45 -17.51 37.01
C PRO A 215 -1.83 -18.15 37.25
N ARG A 216 -2.07 -18.71 38.44
CA ARG A 216 -3.42 -19.09 38.88
C ARG A 216 -4.31 -17.88 39.15
N VAL A 217 -3.72 -16.70 39.37
CA VAL A 217 -4.43 -15.47 39.68
C VAL A 217 -4.54 -14.60 38.42
N LEU A 218 -5.78 -14.29 38.04
CA LEU A 218 -6.09 -13.40 36.92
C LEU A 218 -7.15 -12.40 37.33
N TYR A 219 -7.13 -11.23 36.71
CA TYR A 219 -8.13 -10.19 36.85
C TYR A 219 -8.68 -9.82 35.47
N ALA A 220 -10.01 -9.76 35.36
CA ALA A 220 -10.69 -9.40 34.12
C ALA A 220 -11.63 -8.21 34.37
N ALA A 221 -11.60 -7.24 33.48
CA ALA A 221 -12.47 -6.08 33.50
C ALA A 221 -13.53 -6.20 32.39
N SER A 222 -14.78 -6.42 32.76
CA SER A 222 -15.88 -6.47 31.81
C SER A 222 -16.38 -5.07 31.47
N TRP A 223 -16.83 -4.89 30.23
CA TRP A 223 -17.29 -3.62 29.69
C TRP A 223 -18.55 -3.80 28.85
N GLU A 224 -19.68 -3.33 29.40
CA GLU A 224 -20.93 -3.21 28.65
C GLU A 224 -20.84 -2.00 27.72
N HIS A 225 -20.89 -2.23 26.41
CA HIS A 225 -20.66 -1.17 25.44
C HIS A 225 -21.37 -1.40 24.10
N ARG A 226 -21.64 -0.29 23.41
CA ARG A 226 -22.24 -0.26 22.07
C ARG A 226 -21.80 0.99 21.33
N ARG A 227 -21.40 0.86 20.07
CA ARG A 227 -21.09 1.98 19.18
C ARG A 227 -22.15 2.09 18.09
N PHE A 228 -23.04 3.07 18.22
CA PHE A 228 -23.95 3.46 17.15
C PHE A 228 -23.26 4.51 16.25
N PRO A 229 -23.78 4.77 15.03
CA PRO A 229 -23.29 5.87 14.21
C PRO A 229 -23.39 7.25 14.89
N TRP A 230 -24.32 7.42 15.84
CA TRP A 230 -24.63 8.71 16.48
C TRP A 230 -24.32 8.78 17.97
N THR A 231 -23.87 7.70 18.60
CA THR A 231 -23.52 7.71 20.03
C THR A 231 -22.68 6.50 20.43
N VAL A 232 -21.82 6.66 21.43
CA VAL A 232 -21.18 5.57 22.17
C VAL A 232 -21.84 5.38 23.52
N SER A 233 -22.28 4.16 23.80
CA SER A 233 -22.67 3.72 25.14
C SER A 233 -21.48 3.02 25.78
N SER A 234 -20.97 3.55 26.90
CA SER A 234 -19.84 3.02 27.65
C SER A 234 -20.23 2.88 29.12
N GLY A 235 -20.72 1.71 29.50
CA GLY A 235 -21.09 1.37 30.87
C GLY A 235 -22.53 0.92 31.03
N GLY A 236 -22.71 0.01 31.98
CA GLY A 236 -23.98 -0.63 32.30
C GLY A 236 -23.81 -1.68 33.40
N PRO A 237 -24.89 -2.39 33.81
CA PRO A 237 -24.84 -3.38 34.88
C PRO A 237 -23.85 -4.53 34.66
N GLY A 238 -23.49 -4.80 33.39
CA GLY A 238 -22.49 -5.79 33.00
C GLY A 238 -21.04 -5.37 33.28
N SER A 239 -20.74 -4.09 33.46
CA SER A 239 -19.38 -3.60 33.72
C SER A 239 -18.94 -3.89 35.17
N ALA A 240 -17.81 -4.58 35.33
CA ALA A 240 -17.30 -5.01 36.63
C ALA A 240 -15.84 -5.47 36.55
N ILE A 241 -15.21 -5.63 37.71
CA ILE A 241 -13.92 -6.31 37.83
C ILE A 241 -14.15 -7.69 38.44
N TYR A 242 -13.50 -8.71 37.87
CA TYR A 242 -13.53 -10.09 38.33
C TYR A 242 -12.13 -10.57 38.67
N LYS A 243 -12.03 -11.50 39.62
CA LYS A 243 -10.80 -12.22 39.98
C LYS A 243 -11.00 -13.72 39.84
N SER A 244 -10.04 -14.39 39.24
CA SER A 244 -9.85 -15.82 39.33
C SER A 244 -8.66 -16.15 40.24
N THR A 245 -8.73 -17.26 40.95
CA THR A 245 -7.62 -17.83 41.74
C THR A 245 -7.33 -19.29 41.36
N ASP A 246 -7.96 -19.78 40.30
CA ASP A 246 -7.89 -21.15 39.81
C ASP A 246 -7.54 -21.19 38.31
N GLU A 247 -6.69 -20.26 37.88
CA GLU A 247 -6.15 -20.15 36.52
C GLU A 247 -7.24 -19.88 35.46
N GLY A 248 -8.19 -19.01 35.82
CA GLY A 248 -9.25 -18.53 34.94
C GLY A 248 -10.37 -19.54 34.71
N ASN A 249 -10.48 -20.59 35.53
CA ASN A 249 -11.56 -21.57 35.42
C ASN A 249 -12.87 -21.06 36.03
N THR A 250 -12.79 -20.35 37.15
CA THR A 250 -13.91 -19.66 37.81
C THR A 250 -13.55 -18.23 38.16
N TRP A 251 -14.56 -17.38 38.29
CA TRP A 251 -14.42 -15.93 38.45
C TRP A 251 -15.34 -15.39 39.54
N THR A 252 -14.79 -14.57 40.43
CA THR A 252 -15.51 -13.87 41.50
C THR A 252 -15.56 -12.38 41.22
N LYS A 253 -16.75 -11.78 41.25
CA LYS A 253 -16.92 -10.33 41.10
C LYS A 253 -16.35 -9.58 42.30
N LEU A 254 -15.57 -8.54 42.07
CA LEU A 254 -15.00 -7.66 43.09
C LEU A 254 -15.87 -6.42 43.28
N THR A 255 -16.04 -5.96 44.52
CA THR A 255 -16.92 -4.83 44.85
C THR A 255 -16.37 -3.88 45.92
N GLY A 256 -15.46 -4.32 46.79
CA GLY A 256 -15.02 -3.54 47.96
C GLY A 256 -14.32 -2.24 47.60
N GLY A 257 -15.01 -1.10 47.73
CA GLY A 257 -14.46 0.24 47.45
C GLY A 257 -14.53 0.68 45.97
N LEU A 258 -15.08 -0.16 45.08
CA LEU A 258 -15.31 0.19 43.68
C LEU A 258 -16.66 0.93 43.50
N PRO A 259 -16.80 1.76 42.46
CA PRO A 259 -18.08 2.38 42.12
C PRO A 259 -19.17 1.34 41.79
N ALA A 260 -20.42 1.65 42.16
CA ALA A 260 -21.56 0.78 41.87
C ALA A 260 -21.90 0.68 40.38
N SER A 261 -21.58 1.72 39.61
CA SER A 261 -21.79 1.79 38.15
C SER A 261 -20.51 2.27 37.47
N MET A 262 -20.08 1.56 36.43
CA MET A 262 -18.79 1.77 35.77
C MET A 262 -18.92 1.66 34.25
N GLY A 263 -18.07 2.38 33.54
CA GLY A 263 -17.85 2.31 32.10
C GLY A 263 -16.69 1.37 31.76
N LYS A 264 -15.81 1.79 30.86
CA LYS A 264 -14.60 1.06 30.51
C LYS A 264 -13.62 1.03 31.70
N VAL A 265 -12.95 -0.11 31.89
CA VAL A 265 -11.94 -0.29 32.95
C VAL A 265 -10.70 -0.96 32.37
N GLY A 266 -9.53 -0.37 32.65
CA GLY A 266 -8.23 -1.01 32.45
C GLY A 266 -7.72 -1.58 33.76
N ILE A 267 -7.10 -2.76 33.77
CA ILE A 267 -6.60 -3.43 34.98
C ILE A 267 -5.17 -3.95 34.82
N SER A 268 -4.35 -3.79 35.86
CA SER A 268 -2.97 -4.28 35.88
C SER A 268 -2.56 -4.73 37.28
N VAL A 269 -2.23 -6.02 37.43
CA VAL A 269 -1.56 -6.52 38.65
C VAL A 269 -0.06 -6.27 38.55
N SER A 270 0.55 -5.79 39.63
CA SER A 270 1.98 -5.50 39.64
C SER A 270 2.81 -6.79 39.72
N ARG A 271 3.70 -7.00 38.76
CA ARG A 271 4.72 -8.08 38.85
C ARG A 271 5.73 -7.83 39.97
N ALA A 272 5.96 -6.56 40.34
CA ALA A 272 6.81 -6.22 41.48
C ALA A 272 6.16 -6.58 42.85
N ASN A 273 4.82 -6.59 42.92
CA ASN A 273 4.07 -6.94 44.12
C ASN A 273 2.69 -7.51 43.77
N SER A 274 2.53 -8.83 43.86
CA SER A 274 1.29 -9.56 43.53
C SER A 274 0.05 -9.16 44.36
N ASN A 275 0.21 -8.48 45.50
CA ASN A 275 -0.91 -7.93 46.26
C ASN A 275 -1.39 -6.57 45.74
N ARG A 276 -0.58 -5.89 44.92
CA ARG A 276 -0.90 -4.58 44.36
C ARG A 276 -1.56 -4.71 43.00
N VAL A 277 -2.77 -4.18 42.88
CA VAL A 277 -3.54 -4.16 41.63
C VAL A 277 -4.02 -2.74 41.38
N PHE A 278 -3.84 -2.27 40.15
CA PHE A 278 -4.31 -0.97 39.69
C PHE A 278 -5.50 -1.14 38.75
N ALA A 279 -6.47 -0.23 38.84
CA ALA A 279 -7.61 -0.18 37.92
C ALA A 279 -7.91 1.28 37.55
N ILE A 280 -7.84 1.62 36.26
CA ILE A 280 -8.30 2.92 35.76
C ILE A 280 -9.78 2.78 35.39
N VAL A 281 -10.66 3.51 36.07
CA VAL A 281 -12.11 3.25 36.05
C VAL A 281 -12.88 4.45 35.53
N GLU A 282 -13.65 4.23 34.44
CA GLU A 282 -14.66 5.18 34.00
C GLU A 282 -15.89 5.09 34.90
N THR A 283 -16.34 6.21 35.45
CA THR A 283 -17.58 6.31 36.21
C THR A 283 -18.00 7.78 36.29
N GLU A 284 -18.92 8.13 37.19
CA GLU A 284 -19.25 9.50 37.53
C GLU A 284 -17.98 10.34 37.76
N LYS A 285 -17.91 11.52 37.15
CA LYS A 285 -16.69 12.35 37.07
C LYS A 285 -15.93 12.50 38.40
N ALA A 286 -16.62 12.70 39.52
CA ALA A 286 -16.00 12.89 40.83
C ALA A 286 -15.26 11.63 41.36
N LYS A 287 -15.60 10.45 40.83
CA LYS A 287 -15.04 9.14 41.22
C LYS A 287 -14.22 8.49 40.10
N SER A 288 -14.28 9.03 38.87
CA SER A 288 -13.51 8.52 37.74
C SER A 288 -12.02 8.76 37.95
N GLY A 289 -11.19 7.74 37.68
CA GLY A 289 -9.75 7.83 37.90
C GLY A 289 -9.09 6.51 38.25
N LEU A 290 -7.87 6.59 38.80
CA LEU A 290 -7.06 5.44 39.12
C LEU A 290 -7.35 4.95 40.54
N TYR A 291 -7.83 3.71 40.61
CA TYR A 291 -7.99 2.94 41.84
C TYR A 291 -6.80 2.01 42.06
N ARG A 292 -6.49 1.76 43.32
CA ARG A 292 -5.49 0.77 43.74
C ARG A 292 -6.03 -0.12 44.85
N SER A 293 -5.70 -1.39 44.78
CA SER A 293 -5.80 -2.34 45.87
C SER A 293 -4.40 -2.77 46.31
N ASP A 294 -4.17 -2.88 47.62
CA ASP A 294 -2.93 -3.42 48.20
C ASP A 294 -3.16 -4.79 48.89
N ASP A 295 -4.34 -5.40 48.70
CA ASP A 295 -4.75 -6.67 49.30
C ASP A 295 -5.28 -7.68 48.25
N ALA A 296 -4.73 -7.61 47.04
CA ALA A 296 -5.05 -8.44 45.89
C ALA A 296 -6.52 -8.35 45.45
N GLY A 297 -7.09 -7.15 45.48
CA GLY A 297 -8.42 -6.82 44.96
C GLY A 297 -9.57 -6.96 45.95
N LYS A 298 -9.32 -7.20 47.25
CA LYS A 298 -10.40 -7.29 48.25
C LYS A 298 -10.97 -5.91 48.57
N THR A 299 -10.10 -4.91 48.73
CA THR A 299 -10.47 -3.50 48.94
C THR A 299 -9.74 -2.59 47.96
N TRP A 300 -10.44 -1.55 47.50
CA TRP A 300 -9.95 -0.58 46.52
C TRP A 300 -10.08 0.85 47.06
N ALA A 301 -9.09 1.69 46.76
CA ALA A 301 -9.09 3.11 47.07
C ALA A 301 -8.85 3.92 45.78
N LEU A 302 -9.63 4.98 45.58
CA LEU A 302 -9.38 5.99 44.54
C LEU A 302 -8.14 6.80 44.95
N LEU A 303 -7.04 6.67 44.20
CA LEU A 303 -5.78 7.35 44.50
C LEU A 303 -5.60 8.65 43.72
N SER A 304 -6.14 8.71 42.51
CA SER A 304 -6.07 9.91 41.68
C SER A 304 -7.32 10.03 40.83
N ASN A 305 -7.96 11.19 40.88
CA ASN A 305 -9.02 11.61 39.97
C ASN A 305 -8.50 12.66 38.98
N ASN A 306 -7.19 12.63 38.67
CA ASN A 306 -6.60 13.52 37.68
C ASN A 306 -7.35 13.37 36.34
N GLN A 307 -7.82 14.48 35.80
CA GLN A 307 -8.59 14.50 34.57
C GLN A 307 -7.77 14.03 33.36
N ASP A 308 -6.45 14.25 33.35
CA ASP A 308 -5.57 13.87 32.23
C ASP A 308 -5.47 12.35 32.02
N ILE A 309 -5.81 11.55 33.04
CA ILE A 309 -5.81 10.08 32.95
C ILE A 309 -7.19 9.49 32.64
N CYS A 310 -8.28 10.28 32.62
CA CYS A 310 -9.65 9.80 32.39
C CYS A 310 -10.49 10.64 31.40
N SER A 311 -9.89 11.60 30.69
CA SER A 311 -10.63 12.60 29.90
C SER A 311 -11.52 12.06 28.77
N ARG A 312 -11.10 11.00 28.08
CA ARG A 312 -11.85 10.40 26.97
C ARG A 312 -11.90 8.88 27.15
N SER A 313 -12.61 8.48 28.20
CA SER A 313 -12.49 7.16 28.84
C SER A 313 -12.83 5.95 27.95
N TRP A 314 -13.83 6.01 27.08
CA TRP A 314 -14.16 4.85 26.23
C TRP A 314 -13.05 4.56 25.19
N TYR A 315 -12.32 5.60 24.75
CA TYR A 315 -11.26 5.48 23.74
C TYR A 315 -9.96 5.05 24.41
N TYR A 316 -9.60 5.69 25.53
CA TYR A 316 -8.41 5.37 26.33
C TYR A 316 -8.75 4.45 27.52
N MET A 317 -8.06 4.55 28.66
CA MET A 317 -8.22 3.72 29.88
C MET A 317 -7.44 2.40 29.89
N LYS A 318 -6.16 2.45 29.56
CA LYS A 318 -5.21 1.38 29.90
C LYS A 318 -4.27 1.82 31.02
N VAL A 319 -3.89 0.87 31.87
CA VAL A 319 -2.95 1.07 32.99
C VAL A 319 -1.91 -0.03 32.96
N PHE A 320 -0.65 0.33 33.20
CA PHE A 320 0.49 -0.59 33.19
C PHE A 320 1.33 -0.38 34.44
N ALA A 321 1.31 -1.34 35.37
CA ALA A 321 2.21 -1.37 36.50
C ALA A 321 3.63 -1.73 36.03
N ASP A 322 4.65 -1.03 36.54
CA ASP A 322 6.03 -1.39 36.25
C ASP A 322 6.36 -2.77 36.84
N PRO A 323 7.09 -3.63 36.10
CA PRO A 323 7.34 -4.99 36.53
C PRO A 323 8.40 -5.11 37.63
N ILE A 324 9.17 -4.06 37.91
CA ILE A 324 10.30 -4.06 38.86
C ILE A 324 10.03 -3.13 40.05
N ASN A 325 9.41 -1.97 39.82
CA ASN A 325 9.15 -0.97 40.85
C ASN A 325 7.63 -0.80 41.09
N GLU A 326 7.15 -1.29 42.23
CA GLU A 326 5.72 -1.26 42.60
C GLU A 326 5.09 0.13 42.71
N ASN A 327 5.88 1.22 42.72
CA ASN A 327 5.40 2.60 42.77
C ASN A 327 5.36 3.28 41.40
N LEU A 328 5.97 2.69 40.36
CA LEU A 328 5.87 3.19 39.00
C LEU A 328 4.61 2.61 38.33
N VAL A 329 3.78 3.50 37.78
CA VAL A 329 2.59 3.09 37.01
C VAL A 329 2.35 4.08 35.88
N TYR A 330 2.02 3.55 34.72
CA TYR A 330 1.70 4.31 33.51
C TYR A 330 0.21 4.22 33.22
N VAL A 331 -0.39 5.33 32.76
CA VAL A 331 -1.75 5.35 32.24
C VAL A 331 -1.70 5.91 30.82
N LEU A 332 -2.31 5.17 29.90
CA LEU A 332 -2.42 5.58 28.51
C LEU A 332 -3.66 6.44 28.31
N ASN A 333 -3.46 7.63 27.75
CA ASN A 333 -4.48 8.59 27.37
C ASN A 333 -3.99 9.38 26.13
N ALA A 334 -4.66 10.49 25.80
CA ALA A 334 -4.16 11.43 24.78
C ALA A 334 -2.69 11.82 25.04
N PRO A 335 -2.27 12.14 26.27
CA PRO A 335 -0.88 12.02 26.69
C PRO A 335 -0.56 10.67 27.34
N LEU A 336 0.67 10.18 27.17
CA LEU A 336 1.24 9.15 28.04
C LEU A 336 1.48 9.74 29.43
N MET A 337 0.87 9.17 30.46
CA MET A 337 0.98 9.66 31.84
C MET A 337 1.77 8.68 32.70
N ARG A 338 2.67 9.18 33.55
CA ARG A 338 3.45 8.37 34.50
C ARG A 338 3.31 8.88 35.92
N SER A 339 3.11 7.94 36.85
CA SER A 339 3.22 8.15 38.29
C SER A 339 4.44 7.44 38.84
N ILE A 340 5.05 8.04 39.86
CA ILE A 340 6.22 7.50 40.57
C ILE A 340 5.97 7.20 42.05
N ASP A 341 4.75 7.44 42.52
CA ASP A 341 4.34 7.36 43.93
C ASP A 341 3.16 6.39 44.15
N GLY A 342 3.07 5.39 43.29
CA GLY A 342 2.07 4.34 43.34
C GLY A 342 0.67 4.81 42.93
N GLY A 343 0.59 5.74 41.97
CA GLY A 343 -0.65 6.16 41.31
C GLY A 343 -1.33 7.39 41.93
N LYS A 344 -0.65 8.17 42.79
CA LYS A 344 -1.26 9.35 43.43
C LYS A 344 -1.12 10.59 42.56
N ASN A 345 0.09 10.86 42.07
CA ASN A 345 0.41 12.00 41.21
C ASN A 345 0.90 11.52 39.84
N PHE A 346 0.57 12.27 38.79
CA PHE A 346 0.92 11.96 37.41
C PHE A 346 1.60 13.14 36.73
N ALA A 347 2.57 12.83 35.86
CA ALA A 347 3.20 13.78 34.96
C ALA A 347 3.20 13.21 33.52
N PRO A 348 3.08 14.07 32.49
CA PRO A 348 3.16 13.63 31.11
C PRO A 348 4.57 13.15 30.76
N VAL A 349 4.63 12.18 29.87
CA VAL A 349 5.85 11.66 29.24
C VAL A 349 5.85 12.10 27.79
N ARG A 350 6.96 12.66 27.32
CA ARG A 350 7.10 13.08 25.92
C ARG A 350 7.29 11.86 25.03
N VAL A 351 6.53 11.81 23.95
CA VAL A 351 6.45 10.76 22.91
C VAL A 351 6.46 11.43 21.54
N ALA A 352 6.66 10.71 20.43
CA ALA A 352 6.63 11.35 19.11
C ALA A 352 5.21 11.70 18.67
N HIS A 353 4.22 10.90 19.08
CA HIS A 353 2.81 11.17 18.84
C HIS A 353 1.95 10.92 20.08
N GLY A 354 0.86 11.68 20.23
CA GLY A 354 -0.11 11.48 21.31
C GLY A 354 -1.06 10.31 21.03
N ASP A 355 -2.11 10.19 21.83
CA ASP A 355 -3.16 9.18 21.72
C ASP A 355 -2.59 7.75 21.82
N THR A 356 -2.23 7.40 23.05
CA THR A 356 -1.51 6.16 23.34
C THR A 356 -2.47 4.99 23.60
N HIS A 357 -2.17 3.84 23.02
CA HIS A 357 -3.09 2.70 22.94
C HIS A 357 -2.52 1.38 23.46
N ASP A 358 -1.20 1.19 23.46
CA ASP A 358 -0.61 0.02 24.08
C ASP A 358 0.81 0.26 24.58
N PHE A 359 1.24 -0.54 25.55
CA PHE A 359 2.52 -0.35 26.24
C PHE A 359 3.11 -1.69 26.66
N TRP A 360 4.39 -1.88 26.35
CA TRP A 360 5.13 -3.04 26.80
C TRP A 360 6.36 -2.60 27.57
N ILE A 361 6.56 -3.16 28.77
CA ILE A 361 7.72 -2.87 29.63
C ILE A 361 8.49 -4.17 29.82
N HIS A 362 9.78 -4.17 29.49
CA HIS A 362 10.60 -5.36 29.63
C HIS A 362 10.61 -5.84 31.10
N PRO A 363 10.28 -7.12 31.38
CA PRO A 363 9.97 -7.57 32.73
C PRO A 363 11.14 -7.53 33.71
N THR A 364 12.38 -7.60 33.21
CA THR A 364 13.60 -7.54 34.02
C THR A 364 14.50 -6.34 33.69
N ALA A 365 14.08 -5.46 32.78
CA ALA A 365 14.87 -4.31 32.32
C ALA A 365 13.96 -3.13 31.94
N ASN A 366 13.30 -2.52 32.94
CA ASN A 366 12.25 -1.51 32.74
C ASN A 366 12.68 -0.17 32.09
N ASN A 367 13.89 -0.09 31.55
CA ASN A 367 14.32 0.97 30.63
C ASN A 367 13.99 0.64 29.17
N ILE A 368 13.73 -0.62 28.84
CA ILE A 368 13.35 -1.10 27.52
C ILE A 368 11.82 -1.14 27.42
N ILE A 369 11.26 -0.32 26.54
CA ILE A 369 9.82 -0.05 26.45
C ILE A 369 9.40 0.00 24.98
N GLY A 370 8.26 -0.61 24.68
CA GLY A 370 7.52 -0.40 23.42
C GLY A 370 6.24 0.40 23.68
N LEU A 371 5.91 1.31 22.79
CA LEU A 371 4.69 2.11 22.80
C LEU A 371 3.97 1.97 21.45
N ALA A 372 2.65 1.87 21.49
CA ALA A 372 1.78 2.02 20.33
C ALA A 372 0.86 3.23 20.54
N ASP A 373 0.77 4.09 19.52
CA ASP A 373 -0.06 5.29 19.52
C ASP A 373 -0.67 5.58 18.13
N ASP A 374 -1.45 6.67 18.03
CA ASP A 374 -2.12 7.07 16.78
C ASP A 374 -1.14 7.46 15.63
N GLY A 375 0.15 7.67 15.94
CA GLY A 375 1.22 7.99 14.99
C GLY A 375 2.15 6.81 14.64
N GLY A 376 2.08 5.69 15.35
CA GLY A 376 2.81 4.46 15.03
C GLY A 376 3.35 3.72 16.24
N ALA A 377 4.34 2.87 16.00
CA ALA A 377 5.07 2.18 17.07
C ALA A 377 6.43 2.83 17.36
N GLU A 378 6.74 2.96 18.64
CA GLU A 378 7.97 3.59 19.13
C GLU A 378 8.67 2.73 20.18
N ILE A 379 10.00 2.65 20.13
CA ILE A 379 10.83 1.89 21.07
C ILE A 379 11.75 2.82 21.85
N SER A 380 11.85 2.61 23.16
CA SER A 380 12.76 3.33 24.06
C SER A 380 13.68 2.36 24.78
N PHE A 381 14.95 2.73 24.92
CA PHE A 381 15.98 1.98 25.65
C PHE A 381 16.48 2.70 26.91
N ASP A 382 15.93 3.88 27.22
CA ASP A 382 16.41 4.79 28.26
C ASP A 382 15.30 5.24 29.22
N ARG A 383 14.25 4.42 29.35
CA ARG A 383 13.06 4.68 30.18
C ARG A 383 12.34 5.96 29.74
N THR A 384 11.90 5.97 28.48
CA THR A 384 11.07 7.01 27.85
C THR A 384 11.72 8.39 27.78
N LYS A 385 13.05 8.49 27.74
CA LYS A 385 13.74 9.78 27.51
C LYS A 385 13.92 10.06 26.02
N SER A 386 14.11 9.01 25.22
CA SER A 386 14.12 9.05 23.76
C SER A 386 13.36 7.85 23.18
N TRP A 387 12.94 8.00 21.92
CA TRP A 387 12.12 7.05 21.17
C TRP A 387 12.65 6.87 19.75
N SER A 388 12.44 5.68 19.17
CA SER A 388 12.70 5.40 17.75
C SER A 388 11.78 6.22 16.84
N SER A 389 12.15 6.41 15.57
CA SER A 389 11.35 7.20 14.62
C SER A 389 10.04 6.52 14.22
N ILE A 390 8.98 7.31 14.06
CA ILE A 390 7.71 6.92 13.39
C ILE A 390 7.72 7.22 11.88
N MET A 391 8.78 7.85 11.36
CA MET A 391 8.93 8.27 9.96
C MET A 391 9.56 7.17 9.07
N ASN A 392 9.34 5.91 9.41
CA ASN A 392 9.81 4.74 8.64
C ASN A 392 8.73 3.64 8.50
N GLN A 393 7.45 3.98 8.73
CA GLN A 393 6.32 3.04 8.79
C GLN A 393 5.27 3.42 7.73
N PRO A 394 5.05 2.66 6.65
CA PRO A 394 4.05 3.00 5.63
C PRO A 394 2.63 2.56 6.04
N THR A 395 2.19 3.00 7.22
CA THR A 395 0.92 2.60 7.85
C THR A 395 -0.11 3.72 7.94
N ALA A 396 0.09 4.80 7.19
CA ALA A 396 -0.84 5.91 7.10
C ALA A 396 -2.27 5.46 6.72
N GLN A 397 -3.25 6.13 7.32
CA GLN A 397 -4.68 5.87 7.22
C GLN A 397 -5.38 7.03 6.51
N PHE A 398 -5.84 6.81 5.28
CA PHE A 398 -6.46 7.85 4.46
C PHE A 398 -7.99 7.68 4.36
N TYR A 399 -8.71 8.78 4.52
CA TYR A 399 -10.18 8.79 4.38
C TYR A 399 -10.65 8.84 2.92
N ARG A 400 -9.97 9.65 2.10
CA ARG A 400 -10.32 9.99 0.70
C ARG A 400 -9.06 10.21 -0.12
N VAL A 401 -9.16 10.07 -1.45
CA VAL A 401 -8.06 10.37 -2.38
C VAL A 401 -8.51 11.30 -3.50
N ASN A 402 -7.66 12.26 -3.85
CA ASN A 402 -7.81 13.12 -5.01
C ASN A 402 -6.46 13.29 -5.74
N THR A 403 -6.46 13.73 -6.99
CA THR A 403 -5.25 13.88 -7.83
C THR A 403 -5.32 15.10 -8.74
N ASP A 404 -4.18 15.73 -9.04
CA ASP A 404 -4.08 16.83 -10.01
C ASP A 404 -3.74 16.35 -11.44
N ASN A 405 -3.81 17.26 -12.41
CA ASN A 405 -3.48 17.03 -13.83
C ASN A 405 -2.07 17.52 -14.23
N VAL A 406 -1.27 17.98 -13.27
CA VAL A 406 0.10 18.45 -13.51
C VAL A 406 1.02 17.22 -13.63
N PHE A 407 2.14 17.31 -14.35
CA PHE A 407 3.12 16.21 -14.41
C PHE A 407 4.44 16.58 -13.69
N PRO A 408 5.00 15.69 -12.83
CA PRO A 408 4.35 14.49 -12.31
C PRO A 408 3.13 14.87 -11.47
N TYR A 409 2.06 14.06 -11.54
CA TYR A 409 0.84 14.37 -10.81
C TYR A 409 1.03 14.11 -9.32
N LYS A 410 0.23 14.78 -8.51
CA LYS A 410 0.25 14.62 -7.05
C LYS A 410 -1.00 13.88 -6.58
N VAL A 411 -0.85 13.18 -5.45
CA VAL A 411 -1.91 12.46 -4.74
C VAL A 411 -2.18 13.18 -3.42
N TYR A 412 -3.46 13.35 -3.10
CA TYR A 412 -3.94 14.20 -2.02
C TYR A 412 -4.86 13.40 -1.09
N GLY A 413 -4.72 13.56 0.22
CA GLY A 413 -5.68 13.04 1.19
C GLY A 413 -5.45 13.50 2.63
N GLY A 414 -6.48 13.40 3.47
CA GLY A 414 -6.36 13.57 4.93
C GLY A 414 -5.85 12.29 5.59
N GLN A 415 -4.72 12.36 6.31
CA GLN A 415 -4.22 11.25 7.11
C GLN A 415 -4.80 11.34 8.53
N GLN A 416 -5.41 10.26 8.99
CA GLN A 416 -5.99 10.13 10.32
C GLN A 416 -4.99 10.45 11.46
N ASP A 417 -5.47 11.19 12.45
CA ASP A 417 -4.77 11.82 13.59
C ASP A 417 -3.51 12.64 13.23
N ASN A 418 -3.28 12.91 11.94
CA ASN A 418 -2.13 13.62 11.41
C ASN A 418 -2.55 14.82 10.54
N SER A 419 -1.64 15.30 9.70
CA SER A 419 -1.93 16.35 8.71
C SER A 419 -2.63 15.82 7.46
N SER A 420 -3.29 16.73 6.74
CA SER A 420 -3.59 16.49 5.32
C SER A 420 -2.31 16.54 4.49
N MET A 421 -2.33 15.84 3.37
CA MET A 421 -1.12 15.46 2.65
C MET A 421 -1.22 15.66 1.16
N ILE A 422 -0.07 15.98 0.57
CA ILE A 422 0.15 16.09 -0.87
C ILE A 422 1.45 15.35 -1.17
N ILE A 423 1.42 14.28 -1.95
CA ILE A 423 2.59 13.46 -2.31
C ILE A 423 2.76 13.38 -3.83
N ALA A 424 4.00 13.45 -4.33
CA ALA A 424 4.27 13.25 -5.74
C ALA A 424 4.06 11.78 -6.16
N SER A 425 3.47 11.53 -7.33
CA SER A 425 3.36 10.18 -7.90
C SER A 425 4.70 9.59 -8.33
N ARG A 426 5.67 10.47 -8.64
CA ARG A 426 7.04 10.15 -9.01
C ARG A 426 7.96 11.36 -8.86
N ASN A 427 9.26 11.11 -8.77
CA ASN A 427 10.30 12.15 -8.80
C ASN A 427 11.48 11.68 -9.68
N ASN A 428 12.57 12.45 -9.72
CA ASN A 428 13.80 12.11 -10.45
C ASN A 428 14.89 11.53 -9.53
N LEU A 429 14.53 11.18 -8.29
CA LEU A 429 15.39 10.54 -7.29
C LEU A 429 14.97 9.05 -7.21
N GLY A 430 15.85 8.14 -6.83
CA GLY A 430 15.57 6.68 -6.92
C GLY A 430 14.38 6.17 -6.07
N ALA A 431 13.75 7.01 -5.26
CA ALA A 431 12.62 6.69 -4.39
C ALA A 431 11.83 7.96 -4.03
N ILE A 432 10.57 7.79 -3.65
CA ILE A 432 9.70 8.82 -3.08
C ILE A 432 9.91 8.80 -1.56
N THR A 433 10.40 9.92 -1.03
CA THR A 433 10.88 10.06 0.36
C THR A 433 10.23 11.26 1.03
N GLU A 434 10.75 11.66 2.19
CA GLU A 434 10.24 12.82 2.90
C GLU A 434 10.29 14.15 2.15
N ARG A 435 11.12 14.22 1.11
CA ARG A 435 11.29 15.41 0.28
C ARG A 435 10.16 15.60 -0.74
N ASP A 436 9.34 14.58 -0.94
CA ASP A 436 8.40 14.48 -2.05
C ASP A 436 6.93 14.67 -1.64
N TRP A 437 6.71 14.96 -0.36
CA TRP A 437 5.39 15.25 0.19
C TRP A 437 5.40 16.48 1.08
N THR A 438 4.26 17.15 1.13
CA THR A 438 4.03 18.39 1.90
C THR A 438 2.66 18.34 2.57
N PHE A 439 2.44 19.21 3.55
CA PHE A 439 1.12 19.34 4.17
C PHE A 439 0.16 20.15 3.28
N GLY A 440 -1.12 19.77 3.33
CA GLY A 440 -2.22 20.52 2.71
C GLY A 440 -2.97 21.40 3.74
N PRO A 441 -4.05 22.08 3.33
CA PRO A 441 -4.97 22.77 4.23
C PRO A 441 -5.87 21.79 4.99
N GLY A 442 -6.56 22.27 6.03
CA GLY A 442 -7.44 21.46 6.86
C GLY A 442 -6.67 20.62 7.88
N CYS A 443 -7.26 19.51 8.32
CA CYS A 443 -6.65 18.63 9.33
C CYS A 443 -6.68 17.15 8.90
N GLU A 444 -6.55 16.22 9.85
CA GLU A 444 -6.55 14.78 9.61
C GLU A 444 -7.70 14.26 8.75
N SER A 445 -8.88 14.86 8.84
CA SER A 445 -10.10 14.39 8.16
C SER A 445 -10.36 15.08 6.83
N ALA A 446 -9.37 15.82 6.30
CA ALA A 446 -9.52 16.66 5.12
C ALA A 446 -10.03 15.89 3.89
N PHE A 447 -11.13 16.38 3.34
CA PHE A 447 -11.60 16.08 2.00
C PHE A 447 -11.01 17.12 1.04
N LEU A 448 -9.86 16.84 0.43
CA LEU A 448 -9.14 17.84 -0.37
C LEU A 448 -9.77 18.04 -1.76
N ALA A 449 -9.99 19.30 -2.14
CA ALA A 449 -10.51 19.67 -3.45
C ALA A 449 -9.76 20.89 -4.03
N PHE A 450 -9.64 20.96 -5.35
CA PHE A 450 -8.91 22.00 -6.08
C PHE A 450 -9.25 21.89 -7.57
N ASP A 451 -8.90 22.93 -8.36
CA ASP A 451 -8.85 22.79 -9.82
C ASP A 451 -7.70 21.83 -10.18
N PRO A 452 -7.98 20.66 -10.77
CA PRO A 452 -6.94 19.68 -11.07
C PRO A 452 -5.94 20.21 -12.11
N ASN A 453 -6.33 21.15 -12.98
CA ASN A 453 -5.43 21.72 -13.98
C ASN A 453 -4.58 22.87 -13.42
N ASN A 454 -4.98 23.44 -12.28
CA ASN A 454 -4.31 24.56 -11.64
C ASN A 454 -4.40 24.47 -10.10
N PRO A 455 -3.69 23.52 -9.47
CA PRO A 455 -3.79 23.24 -8.04
C PRO A 455 -3.00 24.25 -7.20
N ILE A 456 -3.31 25.54 -7.35
CA ILE A 456 -2.81 26.65 -6.55
C ILE A 456 -3.68 26.81 -5.30
N ASN A 457 -4.99 26.98 -5.51
CA ASN A 457 -5.99 27.11 -4.45
C ASN A 457 -6.49 25.72 -4.08
N ILE A 458 -6.12 25.27 -2.89
CA ILE A 458 -6.54 23.97 -2.35
C ILE A 458 -7.50 24.21 -1.20
N TYR A 459 -8.64 23.53 -1.23
CA TYR A 459 -9.62 23.55 -0.15
C TYR A 459 -9.44 22.29 0.69
N GLY A 460 -9.43 22.45 2.02
CA GLY A 460 -9.25 21.35 2.97
C GLY A 460 -10.19 21.48 4.15
N GLY A 461 -10.92 20.40 4.42
CA GLY A 461 -11.84 20.32 5.55
C GLY A 461 -11.17 19.84 6.84
N CYS A 462 -11.87 20.00 7.94
CA CYS A 462 -11.59 19.33 9.21
C CYS A 462 -12.92 18.97 9.88
N TYR A 463 -12.88 18.12 10.92
CA TYR A 463 -14.07 17.74 11.68
C TYR A 463 -14.82 18.99 12.19
N GLN A 464 -16.12 18.85 12.47
CA GLN A 464 -17.02 19.99 12.79
C GLN A 464 -17.27 20.98 11.64
N GLY A 465 -16.88 20.63 10.40
CA GLY A 465 -17.11 21.46 9.21
C GLY A 465 -16.20 22.67 9.13
N TYR A 466 -15.09 22.66 9.87
CA TYR A 466 -14.02 23.63 9.65
C TYR A 466 -13.50 23.49 8.22
N LEU A 467 -13.20 24.62 7.59
CA LEU A 467 -12.83 24.66 6.19
C LEU A 467 -11.78 25.75 5.97
N GLU A 468 -10.72 25.36 5.28
CA GLU A 468 -9.60 26.23 4.94
C GLU A 468 -9.31 26.20 3.46
N ILE A 469 -8.72 27.28 2.97
CA ILE A 469 -8.08 27.37 1.66
C ILE A 469 -6.58 27.65 1.85
N LEU A 470 -5.74 26.91 1.11
CA LEU A 470 -4.31 27.14 0.96
C LEU A 470 -4.03 27.75 -0.42
N ASP A 471 -3.29 28.85 -0.46
CA ASP A 471 -2.62 29.34 -1.67
C ASP A 471 -1.19 28.79 -1.73
N ARG A 472 -0.94 27.88 -2.68
CA ARG A 472 0.38 27.24 -2.82
C ARG A 472 1.48 28.14 -3.35
N LYS A 473 1.20 29.35 -3.84
CA LYS A 473 2.22 30.28 -4.32
C LYS A 473 2.96 30.96 -3.16
N ASN A 474 2.22 31.39 -2.14
CA ASN A 474 2.77 32.10 -0.98
C ASN A 474 2.73 31.27 0.32
N GLY A 475 2.00 30.16 0.33
CA GLY A 475 1.86 29.27 1.49
C GLY A 475 0.84 29.75 2.52
N GLU A 476 0.02 30.78 2.22
CA GLU A 476 -0.97 31.28 3.16
C GLU A 476 -2.19 30.37 3.27
N ILE A 477 -2.67 30.16 4.49
CA ILE A 477 -3.89 29.43 4.81
C ILE A 477 -4.92 30.43 5.36
N LYS A 478 -6.17 30.32 4.89
CA LYS A 478 -7.28 31.13 5.36
C LYS A 478 -8.48 30.26 5.73
N ASN A 479 -9.08 30.52 6.90
CA ASN A 479 -10.36 29.95 7.26
C ASN A 479 -11.48 30.60 6.43
N ILE A 480 -12.32 29.75 5.84
CA ILE A 480 -13.41 30.14 4.94
C ILE A 480 -14.71 29.40 5.27
N GLN A 481 -14.89 29.02 6.53
CA GLN A 481 -16.09 28.31 6.97
C GLN A 481 -17.35 29.14 6.75
N ALA A 482 -18.38 28.55 6.13
CA ALA A 482 -19.63 29.24 5.82
C ALA A 482 -20.36 29.81 7.05
N TYR A 483 -20.20 29.15 8.20
CA TYR A 483 -20.77 29.59 9.47
C TYR A 483 -19.84 29.18 10.62
N PRO A 484 -18.91 30.06 11.02
CA PRO A 484 -17.96 29.77 12.10
C PRO A 484 -18.70 29.55 13.43
N THR A 485 -18.52 28.37 14.03
CA THR A 485 -19.11 28.03 15.34
C THR A 485 -18.24 26.98 16.03
N MET A 486 -18.14 27.05 17.36
CA MET A 486 -17.54 26.00 18.19
C MET A 486 -18.62 24.97 18.53
N ASN A 487 -18.64 23.86 17.80
CA ASN A 487 -19.66 22.81 17.94
C ASN A 487 -19.21 21.63 18.83
N LEU A 488 -18.03 21.69 19.43
CA LEU A 488 -17.54 20.65 20.33
C LEU A 488 -18.50 20.49 21.53
N ALA A 489 -18.89 19.24 21.79
CA ALA A 489 -19.82 18.87 22.86
C ALA A 489 -21.22 19.52 22.79
N ILE A 490 -21.59 20.16 21.68
CA ILE A 490 -22.96 20.63 21.43
C ILE A 490 -23.78 19.47 20.86
N ASP A 491 -24.97 19.23 21.41
CA ASP A 491 -25.89 18.25 20.83
C ASP A 491 -26.20 18.62 19.36
N PRO A 492 -26.09 17.68 18.40
CA PRO A 492 -26.31 17.97 16.98
C PRO A 492 -27.68 18.61 16.67
N LYS A 493 -28.70 18.35 17.48
CA LYS A 493 -30.04 18.95 17.32
C LYS A 493 -30.05 20.47 17.51
N ASN A 494 -29.07 21.00 18.24
CA ASN A 494 -28.91 22.42 18.55
C ASN A 494 -27.93 23.11 17.58
N MET A 495 -27.22 22.35 16.74
CA MET A 495 -26.35 22.92 15.73
C MET A 495 -27.18 23.49 14.58
N LYS A 496 -26.85 24.71 14.13
CA LYS A 496 -27.45 25.30 12.93
C LYS A 496 -27.18 24.44 11.70
N TYR A 497 -25.93 24.01 11.54
CA TYR A 497 -25.48 23.09 10.50
C TYR A 497 -24.67 21.96 11.15
N ARG A 498 -24.98 20.73 10.75
CA ARG A 498 -24.29 19.53 11.23
C ARG A 498 -23.34 19.05 10.15
N PHE A 499 -22.10 18.77 10.51
CA PHE A 499 -21.08 18.32 9.57
C PHE A 499 -20.56 16.95 9.98
N ASN A 500 -20.27 16.13 8.96
CA ASN A 500 -19.61 14.85 9.17
C ASN A 500 -18.15 15.06 9.59
N TRP A 501 -17.51 14.00 10.09
CA TRP A 501 -16.07 13.99 10.42
C TRP A 501 -15.19 14.37 9.22
N SER A 502 -15.49 13.81 8.06
CA SER A 502 -14.87 14.15 6.77
C SER A 502 -15.94 14.70 5.83
N ALA A 503 -16.35 15.94 6.09
CA ALA A 503 -17.40 16.62 5.35
C ALA A 503 -17.00 16.86 3.87
N PRO A 504 -17.84 16.52 2.88
CA PRO A 504 -17.46 16.61 1.47
C PRO A 504 -17.15 18.04 1.02
N ILE A 505 -16.12 18.16 0.16
CA ILE A 505 -15.75 19.37 -0.55
C ILE A 505 -15.52 18.97 -2.01
N VAL A 506 -16.17 19.67 -2.95
CA VAL A 506 -16.10 19.35 -4.38
C VAL A 506 -15.91 20.64 -5.17
N VAL A 507 -14.88 20.70 -6.00
CA VAL A 507 -14.74 21.73 -7.04
C VAL A 507 -15.52 21.28 -8.27
N SER A 508 -16.30 22.16 -8.87
CA SER A 508 -17.13 21.81 -10.03
C SER A 508 -16.26 21.41 -11.23
N ALA A 509 -16.66 20.33 -11.91
CA ALA A 509 -16.04 19.88 -13.15
C ALA A 509 -16.32 20.82 -14.33
N HIS A 510 -17.32 21.70 -14.21
CA HIS A 510 -17.76 22.64 -15.26
C HIS A 510 -17.32 24.08 -15.02
N ASP A 511 -16.92 24.43 -13.80
CA ASP A 511 -16.42 25.75 -13.44
C ASP A 511 -15.49 25.68 -12.21
N PRO A 512 -14.16 25.83 -12.37
CA PRO A 512 -13.22 25.69 -11.26
C PRO A 512 -13.35 26.77 -10.18
N ASN A 513 -14.10 27.86 -10.41
CA ASN A 513 -14.40 28.85 -9.37
C ASN A 513 -15.54 28.41 -8.45
N THR A 514 -16.37 27.46 -8.89
CA THR A 514 -17.50 26.95 -8.12
C THR A 514 -17.06 25.80 -7.21
N VAL A 515 -17.26 25.98 -5.91
CA VAL A 515 -16.93 24.97 -4.89
C VAL A 515 -18.16 24.68 -4.03
N TYR A 516 -18.42 23.41 -3.81
CA TYR A 516 -19.45 22.91 -2.93
C TYR A 516 -18.87 22.39 -1.62
N HIS A 517 -19.56 22.62 -0.51
CA HIS A 517 -19.25 22.02 0.79
C HIS A 517 -20.53 21.51 1.44
N ALA A 518 -20.48 20.34 2.09
CA ALA A 518 -21.67 19.65 2.57
C ALA A 518 -21.69 19.48 4.10
N GLY A 519 -22.74 19.99 4.73
CA GLY A 519 -23.18 19.64 6.08
C GLY A 519 -24.42 18.75 6.02
N ASN A 520 -25.48 19.07 6.77
CA ASN A 520 -26.83 18.55 6.52
C ASN A 520 -27.52 19.23 5.31
N VAL A 521 -26.97 20.37 4.89
CA VAL A 521 -27.34 21.16 3.71
C VAL A 521 -26.12 21.28 2.78
N LEU A 522 -26.35 21.63 1.52
CA LEU A 522 -25.30 21.88 0.55
C LEU A 522 -25.04 23.39 0.41
N PHE A 523 -23.78 23.78 0.59
CA PHE A 523 -23.30 25.15 0.38
C PHE A 523 -22.58 25.25 -0.95
N LYS A 524 -22.62 26.44 -1.57
CA LYS A 524 -21.88 26.78 -2.78
C LYS A 524 -21.13 28.11 -2.58
N THR A 525 -19.91 28.21 -3.11
CA THR A 525 -19.19 29.47 -3.28
C THR A 525 -18.67 29.58 -4.70
N SER A 526 -18.57 30.81 -5.21
CA SER A 526 -17.96 31.15 -6.51
C SER A 526 -16.78 32.11 -6.38
N ASN A 527 -16.39 32.44 -5.13
CA ASN A 527 -15.38 33.45 -4.82
C ASN A 527 -14.44 33.00 -3.69
N ALA A 528 -14.00 31.74 -3.78
CA ALA A 528 -13.03 31.15 -2.86
C ALA A 528 -13.44 31.20 -1.38
N GLY A 529 -14.73 31.00 -1.11
CA GLY A 529 -15.27 30.91 0.25
C GLY A 529 -15.44 32.25 0.97
N ILE A 530 -15.32 33.38 0.26
CA ILE A 530 -15.65 34.70 0.82
C ILE A 530 -17.15 34.78 1.11
N ASN A 531 -17.98 34.31 0.18
CA ASN A 531 -19.43 34.19 0.35
C ASN A 531 -19.87 32.75 0.09
N TRP A 532 -20.83 32.28 0.88
CA TRP A 532 -21.47 30.98 0.72
C TRP A 532 -22.98 31.13 0.57
N GLU A 533 -23.52 30.45 -0.43
CA GLU A 533 -24.95 30.36 -0.71
C GLU A 533 -25.46 28.97 -0.32
N LEU A 534 -26.66 28.90 0.25
CA LEU A 534 -27.36 27.63 0.45
C LEU A 534 -28.01 27.23 -0.87
N VAL A 535 -27.64 26.05 -1.38
CA VAL A 535 -28.22 25.49 -2.62
C VAL A 535 -29.13 24.28 -2.32
N SER A 536 -29.44 24.03 -1.05
CA SER A 536 -30.43 23.04 -0.62
C SER A 536 -31.04 23.35 0.75
N GLY A 537 -32.16 22.71 1.07
CA GLY A 537 -32.60 22.49 2.46
C GLY A 537 -31.84 21.34 3.14
N ASP A 538 -32.35 20.84 4.26
CA ASP A 538 -31.80 19.63 4.90
C ASP A 538 -32.09 18.40 4.02
N LEU A 539 -31.03 17.79 3.48
CA LEU A 539 -31.11 16.70 2.52
C LEU A 539 -31.10 15.30 3.19
N THR A 540 -31.17 15.27 4.52
CA THR A 540 -31.03 14.07 5.35
C THR A 540 -32.37 13.65 5.97
N ARG A 541 -32.39 12.55 6.73
CA ARG A 541 -33.57 12.16 7.53
C ARG A 541 -33.88 13.14 8.66
N ASN A 542 -32.89 13.89 9.13
CA ASN A 542 -32.99 14.83 10.25
C ASN A 542 -33.74 14.25 11.47
N ASP A 543 -33.45 13.00 11.82
CA ASP A 543 -34.07 12.29 12.93
C ASP A 543 -33.52 12.83 14.26
N LYS A 544 -34.32 13.63 14.95
CA LYS A 544 -33.92 14.26 16.22
C LYS A 544 -33.64 13.27 17.35
N SER A 545 -34.14 12.04 17.27
CA SER A 545 -33.85 11.00 18.27
C SER A 545 -32.39 10.54 18.22
N LYS A 546 -31.66 10.83 17.14
CA LYS A 546 -30.26 10.46 16.89
C LYS A 546 -29.31 11.67 16.92
N GLN A 547 -29.74 12.77 17.52
CA GLN A 547 -29.02 14.05 17.56
C GLN A 547 -28.82 14.54 19.00
N GLY A 548 -28.60 13.61 19.93
CA GLY A 548 -28.30 13.87 21.34
C GLY A 548 -26.80 13.83 21.64
N PRO A 549 -26.40 13.64 22.91
CA PRO A 549 -25.00 13.51 23.30
C PRO A 549 -24.30 12.35 22.58
N GLY A 550 -23.06 12.60 22.15
CA GLY A 550 -22.26 11.59 21.44
C GLY A 550 -21.74 10.48 22.35
N GLY A 551 -21.72 10.67 23.67
CA GLY A 551 -21.33 9.62 24.62
C GLY A 551 -22.20 9.58 25.87
N LEU A 552 -22.51 8.36 26.34
CA LEU A 552 -23.35 8.09 27.52
C LEU A 552 -22.86 6.85 28.28
N PRO A 553 -23.17 6.69 29.59
CA PRO A 553 -23.80 7.69 30.46
C PRO A 553 -22.80 8.63 31.15
N PHE A 554 -21.50 8.29 31.16
CA PHE A 554 -20.50 9.00 31.97
C PHE A 554 -19.72 10.06 31.19
N THR A 555 -19.03 9.62 30.13
CA THR A 555 -18.17 10.49 29.33
C THR A 555 -18.86 10.83 28.02
N ASN A 556 -19.11 12.13 27.80
CA ASN A 556 -19.60 12.59 26.50
C ASN A 556 -18.49 12.48 25.45
N GLU A 557 -18.83 12.05 24.24
CA GLU A 557 -17.96 12.17 23.08
C GLU A 557 -18.40 13.37 22.24
N GLY A 558 -17.65 14.46 22.34
CA GLY A 558 -18.02 15.74 21.74
C GLY A 558 -17.20 16.16 20.52
N ALA A 559 -16.27 15.32 20.01
CA ALA A 559 -15.37 15.70 18.93
C ALA A 559 -16.09 15.84 17.58
N GLY A 560 -17.19 15.10 17.37
CA GLY A 560 -18.05 15.22 16.18
C GLY A 560 -18.12 13.97 15.31
N GLY A 561 -17.48 12.86 15.68
CA GLY A 561 -17.59 11.58 14.96
C GLY A 561 -19.01 10.99 14.98
N GLU A 562 -19.80 11.43 15.95
CA GLU A 562 -21.17 11.02 16.25
C GLU A 562 -22.21 11.99 15.68
N ASN A 563 -21.75 13.04 15.00
CA ASN A 563 -22.66 13.93 14.27
C ASN A 563 -23.33 13.12 13.14
N TYR A 564 -24.63 12.87 13.31
CA TYR A 564 -25.42 12.06 12.39
C TYR A 564 -26.51 12.88 11.69
N ASN A 565 -27.10 12.31 10.64
CA ASN A 565 -27.97 13.03 9.70
C ASN A 565 -27.22 14.19 9.05
N THR A 566 -26.12 13.83 8.39
CA THR A 566 -25.24 14.71 7.59
C THR A 566 -25.10 14.16 6.18
N ILE A 567 -24.83 15.04 5.20
CA ILE A 567 -24.43 14.63 3.85
C ILE A 567 -23.00 14.07 3.96
N PHE A 568 -22.83 12.83 3.55
CA PHE A 568 -21.59 12.06 3.62
C PHE A 568 -20.82 12.04 2.29
N TYR A 569 -21.51 12.25 1.17
CA TYR A 569 -20.91 12.26 -0.15
C TYR A 569 -21.63 13.23 -1.10
N VAL A 570 -20.86 13.90 -1.96
CA VAL A 570 -21.37 14.79 -3.02
C VAL A 570 -20.66 14.43 -4.32
N ALA A 571 -21.40 14.33 -5.42
CA ALA A 571 -20.85 14.12 -6.75
C ALA A 571 -21.55 15.03 -7.76
N GLU A 572 -20.78 15.73 -8.59
CA GLU A 572 -21.29 16.43 -9.76
C GLU A 572 -21.12 15.54 -11.00
N SER A 573 -22.10 15.56 -11.91
CA SER A 573 -21.95 14.84 -13.17
C SER A 573 -20.80 15.43 -13.99
N PRO A 574 -19.86 14.61 -14.50
CA PRO A 574 -18.79 15.10 -15.37
C PRO A 574 -19.29 15.58 -16.75
N ILE A 575 -20.51 15.20 -17.17
CA ILE A 575 -21.05 15.46 -18.52
C ILE A 575 -22.35 16.28 -18.53
N SER A 576 -22.91 16.61 -17.37
CA SER A 576 -24.14 17.41 -17.22
C SER A 576 -23.94 18.52 -16.19
N LYS A 577 -23.75 19.76 -16.64
CA LYS A 577 -23.68 20.92 -15.74
C LYS A 577 -24.97 21.08 -14.93
N GLY A 578 -24.84 21.33 -13.62
CA GLY A 578 -25.97 21.52 -12.71
C GLY A 578 -26.64 20.22 -12.22
N GLU A 579 -26.13 19.05 -12.62
CA GLU A 579 -26.54 17.75 -12.09
C GLU A 579 -25.66 17.37 -10.88
N LEU A 580 -26.25 17.40 -9.67
CA LEU A 580 -25.57 17.07 -8.42
C LEU A 580 -26.32 15.95 -7.69
N TRP A 581 -25.55 15.02 -7.17
CA TRP A 581 -25.99 13.91 -6.36
C TRP A 581 -25.43 14.05 -4.95
N THR A 582 -26.25 13.82 -3.93
CA THR A 582 -25.79 13.75 -2.53
C THR A 582 -26.22 12.46 -1.88
N GLY A 583 -25.37 11.95 -0.99
CA GLY A 583 -25.63 10.76 -0.18
C GLY A 583 -25.43 11.09 1.29
N SER A 584 -26.34 10.66 2.16
CA SER A 584 -26.25 10.91 3.61
C SER A 584 -25.80 9.70 4.42
N ASP A 585 -25.29 9.96 5.63
CA ASP A 585 -24.95 8.93 6.63
C ASP A 585 -26.17 8.15 7.15
N CYS A 586 -27.37 8.63 6.85
CA CYS A 586 -28.67 8.02 7.17
C CYS A 586 -29.43 7.48 5.93
N GLY A 587 -28.77 7.42 4.77
CA GLY A 587 -29.18 6.54 3.67
C GLY A 587 -30.02 7.21 2.60
N PHE A 588 -30.27 8.51 2.71
CA PHE A 588 -30.89 9.25 1.61
C PHE A 588 -29.90 9.53 0.49
N VAL A 589 -30.36 9.30 -0.74
CA VAL A 589 -29.75 9.74 -1.99
C VAL A 589 -30.65 10.82 -2.60
N GLN A 590 -30.08 12.00 -2.86
CA GLN A 590 -30.81 13.14 -3.41
C GLN A 590 -30.20 13.57 -4.73
N LEU A 591 -31.03 14.05 -5.65
CA LEU A 591 -30.65 14.51 -6.96
C LEU A 591 -31.22 15.89 -7.24
N THR A 592 -30.39 16.79 -7.76
CA THR A 592 -30.81 18.00 -8.47
C THR A 592 -30.25 17.98 -9.89
N ARG A 593 -30.98 18.57 -10.84
CA ARG A 593 -30.54 18.72 -12.24
C ARG A 593 -30.61 20.18 -12.71
N ASP A 594 -30.82 21.09 -11.78
CA ASP A 594 -30.99 22.52 -12.02
C ASP A 594 -30.17 23.35 -11.02
N GLU A 595 -29.01 22.81 -10.63
CA GLU A 595 -28.03 23.46 -9.76
C GLU A 595 -28.57 23.79 -8.36
N GLY A 596 -29.40 22.90 -7.82
CA GLY A 596 -29.92 22.99 -6.46
C GLY A 596 -31.25 23.73 -6.32
N LYS A 597 -31.86 24.22 -7.41
CA LYS A 597 -33.17 24.88 -7.36
C LYS A 597 -34.28 23.90 -6.96
N THR A 598 -34.22 22.67 -7.45
CA THR A 598 -35.12 21.59 -7.07
C THR A 598 -34.35 20.32 -6.73
N TRP A 599 -34.80 19.62 -5.69
CA TRP A 599 -34.21 18.37 -5.20
C TRP A 599 -35.25 17.26 -5.17
N SER A 600 -34.85 16.06 -5.58
CA SER A 600 -35.66 14.84 -5.54
C SER A 600 -34.96 13.76 -4.73
N ASN A 601 -35.69 13.13 -3.81
CA ASN A 601 -35.20 11.94 -3.11
C ASN A 601 -35.33 10.74 -4.05
N VAL A 602 -34.18 10.18 -4.44
CA VAL A 602 -34.05 9.08 -5.39
C VAL A 602 -33.41 7.86 -4.73
N THR A 603 -33.59 7.70 -3.42
CA THR A 603 -33.05 6.57 -2.65
C THR A 603 -33.58 5.23 -3.20
N PRO A 604 -32.72 4.20 -3.36
CA PRO A 604 -33.18 2.87 -3.78
C PRO A 604 -34.32 2.34 -2.91
N ALA A 605 -35.38 1.83 -3.55
CA ALA A 605 -36.50 1.24 -2.84
C ALA A 605 -36.04 0.06 -1.98
N GLY A 606 -36.44 0.05 -0.71
CA GLY A 606 -36.09 -1.01 0.24
C GLY A 606 -34.68 -0.95 0.82
N LEU A 607 -33.86 0.06 0.47
CA LEU A 607 -32.59 0.30 1.16
C LEU A 607 -32.88 0.76 2.60
N PRO A 608 -32.55 -0.04 3.63
CA PRO A 608 -32.73 0.38 5.01
C PRO A 608 -31.64 1.39 5.38
N GLU A 609 -31.88 2.21 6.41
CA GLU A 609 -31.00 3.30 6.84
C GLU A 609 -29.51 2.92 6.89
N SER A 610 -28.70 3.54 6.06
CA SER A 610 -27.31 3.15 5.79
C SER A 610 -26.43 4.37 5.58
N GLN A 611 -25.11 4.25 5.66
CA GLN A 611 -24.22 5.32 5.20
C GLN A 611 -24.01 5.20 3.70
N ILE A 612 -24.44 6.19 2.90
CA ILE A 612 -24.09 6.26 1.47
C ILE A 612 -22.62 6.67 1.37
N ASN A 613 -21.72 5.71 1.18
CA ASN A 613 -20.28 5.90 1.34
C ASN A 613 -19.59 6.49 0.10
N SER A 614 -20.14 6.19 -1.08
CA SER A 614 -19.68 6.72 -2.37
C SER A 614 -20.82 6.81 -3.39
N ILE A 615 -20.69 7.78 -4.30
CA ILE A 615 -21.53 7.95 -5.50
C ILE A 615 -20.58 8.15 -6.69
N GLU A 616 -20.73 7.34 -7.72
CA GLU A 616 -20.03 7.49 -9.01
C GLU A 616 -21.05 7.85 -10.08
N VAL A 617 -20.95 9.05 -10.64
CA VAL A 617 -21.82 9.51 -11.74
C VAL A 617 -21.11 9.21 -13.06
N SER A 618 -21.79 8.54 -13.99
CA SER A 618 -21.16 8.04 -15.21
C SER A 618 -20.59 9.18 -16.07
N ALA A 619 -19.39 8.94 -16.61
CA ALA A 619 -18.75 9.80 -17.58
C ALA A 619 -19.19 9.52 -19.02
N PHE A 620 -19.98 8.47 -19.26
CA PHE A 620 -20.42 8.05 -20.58
C PHE A 620 -21.90 8.30 -20.82
N ASP A 621 -22.75 7.90 -19.87
CA ASP A 621 -24.19 7.82 -20.06
C ASP A 621 -24.93 8.72 -19.05
N LYS A 622 -25.67 9.71 -19.55
CA LYS A 622 -26.50 10.58 -18.70
C LYS A 622 -27.54 9.78 -17.92
N GLY A 623 -27.78 10.14 -16.66
CA GLY A 623 -28.74 9.45 -15.78
C GLY A 623 -28.23 8.13 -15.21
N THR A 624 -27.00 7.72 -15.55
CA THR A 624 -26.36 6.55 -14.96
C THR A 624 -25.52 6.94 -13.75
N ALA A 625 -25.75 6.26 -12.64
CA ALA A 625 -24.95 6.41 -11.43
C ALA A 625 -24.85 5.09 -10.68
N TYR A 626 -23.74 4.93 -9.95
CA TYR A 626 -23.48 3.81 -9.06
C TYR A 626 -23.35 4.34 -7.64
N ILE A 627 -23.87 3.60 -6.67
CA ILE A 627 -23.70 3.96 -5.26
C ILE A 627 -23.21 2.74 -4.49
N SER A 628 -22.40 3.01 -3.46
CA SER A 628 -22.18 2.05 -2.38
C SER A 628 -22.73 2.56 -1.06
N ALA A 629 -23.58 1.76 -0.44
CA ALA A 629 -24.09 1.95 0.89
C ALA A 629 -23.46 0.94 1.85
N THR A 630 -23.16 1.38 3.08
CA THR A 630 -22.58 0.53 4.11
C THR A 630 -23.42 0.53 5.37
N ARG A 631 -23.51 -0.64 6.03
CA ARG A 631 -24.32 -0.87 7.23
C ARG A 631 -23.54 -1.56 8.36
N TYR A 632 -22.22 -1.69 8.24
CA TYR A 632 -21.40 -2.36 9.26
C TYR A 632 -21.51 -1.67 10.63
N LYS A 633 -21.71 -0.34 10.65
CA LYS A 633 -21.99 0.45 11.86
C LYS A 633 -23.36 0.17 12.52
N LEU A 634 -24.17 -0.66 11.89
CA LEU A 634 -25.45 -1.19 12.36
C LEU A 634 -25.42 -2.72 12.48
N ASN A 635 -24.21 -3.31 12.58
CA ASN A 635 -23.97 -4.75 12.70
C ASN A 635 -24.42 -5.58 11.49
N ASP A 636 -24.42 -4.99 10.29
CA ASP A 636 -24.77 -5.64 9.04
C ASP A 636 -23.63 -5.45 8.03
N TYR A 637 -22.93 -6.54 7.73
CA TYR A 637 -21.70 -6.57 6.92
C TYR A 637 -21.96 -6.92 5.44
N ALA A 638 -23.23 -7.00 5.01
CA ALA A 638 -23.53 -7.28 3.61
C ALA A 638 -23.17 -6.08 2.71
N SER A 639 -22.81 -6.38 1.46
CA SER A 639 -22.57 -5.35 0.43
C SER A 639 -23.88 -4.81 -0.15
N TYR A 640 -24.09 -3.49 -0.07
CA TYR A 640 -25.26 -2.77 -0.58
C TYR A 640 -24.86 -1.80 -1.69
N THR A 641 -24.59 -2.36 -2.87
CA THR A 641 -24.23 -1.61 -4.08
C THR A 641 -25.38 -1.58 -5.07
N TYR A 642 -25.60 -0.43 -5.71
CA TYR A 642 -26.69 -0.23 -6.65
C TYR A 642 -26.26 0.55 -7.89
N LYS A 643 -26.94 0.28 -9.00
CA LYS A 643 -26.84 1.01 -10.27
C LYS A 643 -28.20 1.56 -10.65
N THR A 644 -28.24 2.79 -11.14
CA THR A 644 -29.36 3.37 -11.87
C THR A 644 -28.92 3.76 -13.28
N THR A 645 -29.86 3.84 -14.22
CA THR A 645 -29.66 4.36 -15.59
C THR A 645 -30.76 5.36 -15.97
N ASP A 646 -31.57 5.81 -15.00
CA ASP A 646 -32.76 6.62 -15.23
C ASP A 646 -32.91 7.77 -14.23
N TYR A 647 -31.77 8.31 -13.76
CA TYR A 647 -31.71 9.36 -12.75
C TYR A 647 -32.29 8.93 -11.39
N GLY A 648 -32.09 7.66 -11.03
CA GLY A 648 -32.47 7.12 -9.72
C GLY A 648 -33.96 6.87 -9.55
N LYS A 649 -34.75 6.86 -10.64
CA LYS A 649 -36.16 6.44 -10.59
C LYS A 649 -36.26 4.94 -10.31
N SER A 650 -35.33 4.16 -10.83
CA SER A 650 -35.16 2.75 -10.52
C SER A 650 -33.69 2.41 -10.24
N TRP A 651 -33.50 1.37 -9.42
CA TRP A 651 -32.18 0.90 -9.00
C TRP A 651 -32.10 -0.62 -9.08
N THR A 652 -30.98 -1.12 -9.58
CA THR A 652 -30.62 -2.54 -9.61
C THR A 652 -29.51 -2.79 -8.61
N ARG A 653 -29.67 -3.78 -7.74
CA ARG A 653 -28.60 -4.19 -6.80
C ARG A 653 -27.50 -4.92 -7.59
N ILE A 654 -26.26 -4.52 -7.39
CA ILE A 654 -25.08 -4.95 -8.15
C ILE A 654 -24.00 -5.51 -7.22
N ASN A 655 -24.33 -6.52 -6.41
CA ASN A 655 -23.44 -7.10 -5.39
C ASN A 655 -23.07 -8.57 -5.64
N LYS A 656 -23.43 -9.12 -6.81
CA LYS A 656 -23.13 -10.51 -7.16
C LYS A 656 -21.61 -10.71 -7.24
N GLY A 657 -21.09 -11.71 -6.55
CA GLY A 657 -19.65 -12.05 -6.54
C GLY A 657 -18.82 -11.40 -5.43
N VAL A 658 -19.40 -10.45 -4.68
CA VAL A 658 -18.78 -9.91 -3.47
C VAL A 658 -18.89 -10.93 -2.33
N GLN A 659 -17.80 -11.13 -1.58
CA GLN A 659 -17.77 -12.10 -0.49
C GLN A 659 -18.75 -11.74 0.64
N ALA A 660 -19.18 -12.76 1.39
CA ALA A 660 -19.93 -12.54 2.62
C ALA A 660 -19.06 -11.77 3.64
N ASP A 661 -19.68 -10.86 4.39
CA ASP A 661 -19.04 -9.92 5.32
C ASP A 661 -18.04 -8.93 4.70
N ASP A 662 -17.83 -8.93 3.38
CA ASP A 662 -17.04 -7.91 2.70
C ASP A 662 -17.98 -6.91 2.02
N PHE A 663 -17.87 -5.63 2.36
CA PHE A 663 -18.75 -4.58 1.86
C PHE A 663 -17.93 -3.56 1.08
N ILE A 664 -18.41 -3.23 -0.13
CA ILE A 664 -17.77 -2.24 -0.98
C ILE A 664 -17.92 -0.85 -0.32
N LYS A 665 -16.85 -0.07 -0.29
CA LYS A 665 -16.82 1.32 0.21
C LYS A 665 -16.87 2.32 -0.94
N VAL A 666 -16.18 2.00 -2.03
CA VAL A 666 -16.00 2.89 -3.18
C VAL A 666 -16.18 2.13 -4.48
N ILE A 667 -16.83 2.76 -5.46
CA ILE A 667 -16.92 2.31 -6.85
C ILE A 667 -16.39 3.44 -7.73
N ARG A 668 -15.58 3.12 -8.74
CA ARG A 668 -15.13 4.05 -9.79
C ARG A 668 -15.38 3.45 -11.16
N GLU A 669 -15.94 4.26 -12.05
CA GLU A 669 -16.08 3.91 -13.46
C GLU A 669 -14.77 4.18 -14.18
N ASP A 670 -14.33 3.22 -15.00
CA ASP A 670 -13.14 3.38 -15.83
C ASP A 670 -13.30 4.56 -16.79
N LYS A 671 -12.22 5.26 -17.14
CA LYS A 671 -12.28 6.47 -17.98
C LYS A 671 -12.33 6.20 -19.48
N GLN A 672 -12.10 4.97 -19.92
CA GLN A 672 -12.06 4.57 -21.33
C GLN A 672 -13.13 3.52 -21.68
N ASN A 673 -13.59 2.73 -20.71
CA ASN A 673 -14.56 1.67 -20.93
C ASN A 673 -15.68 1.67 -19.87
N LYS A 674 -16.89 2.07 -20.28
CA LYS A 674 -18.07 2.16 -19.40
C LYS A 674 -18.54 0.87 -18.73
N ASN A 675 -18.05 -0.29 -19.16
CA ASN A 675 -18.39 -1.57 -18.55
C ASN A 675 -17.43 -1.95 -17.41
N ILE A 676 -16.29 -1.29 -17.31
CA ILE A 676 -15.28 -1.60 -16.31
C ILE A 676 -15.49 -0.73 -15.08
N LEU A 677 -15.63 -1.38 -13.93
CA LEU A 677 -15.72 -0.73 -12.63
C LEU A 677 -14.65 -1.30 -11.69
N TYR A 678 -14.03 -0.43 -10.92
CA TYR A 678 -13.11 -0.78 -9.85
C TYR A 678 -13.78 -0.52 -8.50
N ALA A 679 -13.66 -1.45 -7.55
CA ALA A 679 -14.25 -1.29 -6.24
C ALA A 679 -13.30 -1.64 -5.10
N GLY A 680 -13.17 -0.71 -4.16
CA GLY A 680 -12.47 -0.92 -2.89
C GLY A 680 -13.46 -1.36 -1.81
N ALA A 681 -13.13 -2.41 -1.07
CA ALA A 681 -13.95 -2.97 0.01
C ALA A 681 -13.20 -3.01 1.35
N GLU A 682 -13.78 -3.67 2.35
CA GLU A 682 -13.18 -3.83 3.68
C GLU A 682 -12.00 -4.81 3.66
N ARG A 683 -12.10 -5.88 2.86
CA ARG A 683 -11.11 -6.98 2.85
C ARG A 683 -10.53 -7.29 1.48
N ALA A 684 -11.04 -6.68 0.42
CA ALA A 684 -10.57 -6.95 -0.93
C ALA A 684 -10.72 -5.74 -1.87
N PHE A 685 -9.98 -5.82 -2.97
CA PHE A 685 -10.18 -5.01 -4.16
C PHE A 685 -10.88 -5.86 -5.24
N TYR A 686 -11.88 -5.29 -5.92
CA TYR A 686 -12.72 -5.98 -6.91
C TYR A 686 -12.69 -5.28 -8.26
N LEU A 687 -12.77 -6.11 -9.30
CA LEU A 687 -12.99 -5.72 -10.69
C LEU A 687 -14.38 -6.19 -11.14
N SER A 688 -15.13 -5.30 -11.78
CA SER A 688 -16.31 -5.65 -12.55
C SER A 688 -16.05 -5.28 -14.01
N ASN A 689 -16.54 -6.12 -14.89
CA ASN A 689 -16.32 -6.04 -16.32
C ASN A 689 -17.62 -5.93 -17.14
N ASP A 690 -18.75 -5.90 -16.44
CA ASP A 690 -20.11 -5.92 -16.97
C ASP A 690 -20.97 -4.83 -16.31
N ALA A 691 -20.34 -3.70 -15.96
CA ALA A 691 -20.94 -2.53 -15.33
C ALA A 691 -21.67 -2.82 -14.01
N GLY A 692 -21.08 -3.71 -13.19
CA GLY A 692 -21.49 -4.05 -11.83
C GLY A 692 -22.34 -5.32 -11.73
N ASN A 693 -22.75 -5.92 -12.85
CA ASN A 693 -23.61 -7.11 -12.80
C ASN A 693 -22.91 -8.30 -12.13
N SER A 694 -21.59 -8.38 -12.18
CA SER A 694 -20.78 -9.29 -11.40
C SER A 694 -19.41 -8.71 -11.01
N TRP A 695 -18.98 -9.03 -9.80
CA TRP A 695 -17.69 -8.64 -9.24
C TRP A 695 -16.79 -9.86 -9.07
N GLN A 696 -15.49 -9.66 -9.31
CA GLN A 696 -14.46 -10.64 -9.10
C GLN A 696 -13.35 -10.02 -8.26
N GLN A 697 -12.84 -10.74 -7.27
CA GLN A 697 -11.69 -10.28 -6.50
C GLN A 697 -10.47 -10.12 -7.42
N PHE A 698 -9.77 -9.01 -7.28
CA PHE A 698 -8.64 -8.63 -8.11
C PHE A 698 -7.59 -7.97 -7.22
N GLN A 699 -6.88 -8.74 -6.39
CA GLN A 699 -6.02 -8.20 -5.33
C GLN A 699 -4.59 -7.91 -5.80
N LEU A 700 -4.06 -8.72 -6.72
CA LEU A 700 -2.64 -8.71 -7.11
C LEU A 700 -1.72 -8.74 -5.87
N ASN A 701 -0.79 -7.79 -5.74
CA ASN A 701 0.09 -7.61 -4.59
C ASN A 701 -0.38 -6.51 -3.61
N LEU A 702 -1.59 -5.96 -3.77
CA LEU A 702 -2.13 -5.02 -2.78
C LEU A 702 -2.39 -5.78 -1.48
N PRO A 703 -1.94 -5.29 -0.29
CA PRO A 703 -2.21 -5.97 0.97
C PRO A 703 -3.71 -6.12 1.27
N ILE A 704 -4.08 -7.05 2.15
CA ILE A 704 -5.45 -7.13 2.68
C ILE A 704 -5.65 -5.97 3.66
N VAL A 705 -6.25 -4.89 3.16
CA VAL A 705 -6.47 -3.63 3.88
C VAL A 705 -7.79 -3.01 3.42
N PRO A 706 -8.53 -2.29 4.28
CA PRO A 706 -9.69 -1.54 3.82
C PRO A 706 -9.27 -0.47 2.80
N VAL A 707 -9.84 -0.54 1.59
CA VAL A 707 -9.63 0.45 0.53
C VAL A 707 -10.75 1.48 0.65
N THR A 708 -10.40 2.68 1.12
CA THR A 708 -11.37 3.71 1.51
C THR A 708 -11.84 4.53 0.31
N ASP A 709 -10.97 4.75 -0.67
CA ASP A 709 -11.27 5.54 -1.85
C ASP A 709 -10.33 5.23 -3.02
N LEU A 710 -10.78 5.56 -4.24
CA LEU A 710 -10.06 5.29 -5.49
C LEU A 710 -10.10 6.52 -6.41
N MET A 711 -9.07 6.70 -7.23
CA MET A 711 -9.02 7.73 -8.28
C MET A 711 -8.26 7.23 -9.51
N ILE A 712 -8.72 7.55 -10.71
CA ILE A 712 -8.00 7.23 -11.95
C ILE A 712 -7.34 8.50 -12.46
N ARG A 713 -6.02 8.45 -12.65
CA ARG A 713 -5.23 9.57 -13.16
C ARG A 713 -4.09 9.09 -14.04
N ASP A 714 -3.95 9.71 -15.21
CA ASP A 714 -2.89 9.37 -16.18
C ASP A 714 -2.94 7.88 -16.61
N ASN A 715 -4.15 7.33 -16.71
CA ASN A 715 -4.41 5.90 -16.89
C ASN A 715 -3.85 4.97 -15.80
N ASP A 716 -3.47 5.51 -14.64
CA ASP A 716 -3.14 4.75 -13.45
C ASP A 716 -4.33 4.72 -12.50
N LEU A 717 -4.43 3.67 -11.68
CA LEU A 717 -5.39 3.60 -10.58
C LEU A 717 -4.69 3.88 -9.25
N VAL A 718 -5.13 4.93 -8.57
CA VAL A 718 -4.64 5.33 -7.24
C VAL A 718 -5.61 4.85 -6.17
N ALA A 719 -5.08 4.24 -5.11
CA ALA A 719 -5.85 3.75 -3.97
C ALA A 719 -5.42 4.43 -2.67
N ALA A 720 -6.41 4.94 -1.93
CA ALA A 720 -6.28 5.25 -0.51
C ALA A 720 -6.61 4.01 0.32
N THR A 721 -5.79 3.75 1.33
CA THR A 721 -5.99 2.63 2.25
C THR A 721 -6.10 3.12 3.68
N ALA A 722 -6.80 2.34 4.50
CA ALA A 722 -6.88 2.55 5.94
C ALA A 722 -5.78 1.78 6.69
N GLY A 723 -4.51 2.10 6.44
CA GLY A 723 -3.39 1.57 7.24
C GLY A 723 -2.21 1.05 6.45
N ARG A 724 -2.16 1.27 5.14
CA ARG A 724 -1.07 0.85 4.24
C ARG A 724 -0.62 1.96 3.28
N ALA A 725 -0.89 3.22 3.62
CA ALA A 725 -0.56 4.39 2.81
C ALA A 725 -1.22 4.42 1.40
N PHE A 726 -0.70 5.21 0.46
CA PHE A 726 -1.21 5.26 -0.92
C PHE A 726 -0.54 4.22 -1.84
N TRP A 727 -1.32 3.67 -2.75
CA TRP A 727 -0.84 2.73 -3.78
C TRP A 727 -1.25 3.17 -5.17
N ILE A 728 -0.40 2.86 -6.17
CA ILE A 728 -0.68 3.12 -7.58
C ILE A 728 -0.52 1.82 -8.37
N LEU A 729 -1.53 1.48 -9.18
CA LEU A 729 -1.43 0.46 -10.23
C LEU A 729 -1.15 1.19 -11.54
N ASP A 730 0.09 1.08 -12.03
CA ASP A 730 0.52 1.80 -13.23
C ASP A 730 -0.04 1.14 -14.51
N ASP A 731 -0.64 1.98 -15.35
CA ASP A 731 -1.23 1.69 -16.66
C ASP A 731 -2.31 0.58 -16.69
N LEU A 732 -3.57 1.00 -16.79
CA LEU A 732 -4.77 0.16 -16.90
C LEU A 732 -5.05 -0.39 -18.31
N SER A 733 -4.17 -0.11 -19.28
CA SER A 733 -4.38 -0.44 -20.70
C SER A 733 -4.73 -1.91 -20.97
N ALA A 734 -4.06 -2.85 -20.30
CA ALA A 734 -4.33 -4.28 -20.47
C ALA A 734 -5.75 -4.67 -20.04
N ILE A 735 -6.27 -4.08 -18.95
CA ILE A 735 -7.62 -4.32 -18.44
C ILE A 735 -8.66 -3.70 -19.40
N GLN A 736 -8.41 -2.49 -19.86
CA GLN A 736 -9.32 -1.73 -20.73
C GLN A 736 -9.47 -2.38 -22.11
N GLN A 737 -8.36 -2.83 -22.71
CA GLN A 737 -8.31 -3.35 -24.08
C GLN A 737 -8.66 -4.84 -24.19
N SER A 738 -8.57 -5.62 -23.10
CA SER A 738 -9.03 -7.01 -23.10
C SER A 738 -10.56 -7.12 -23.10
N ALA A 739 -11.27 -6.03 -22.73
CA ALA A 739 -12.72 -5.98 -22.57
C ALA A 739 -13.27 -7.18 -21.79
N ALA A 740 -12.57 -7.57 -20.71
CA ALA A 740 -12.92 -8.70 -19.84
C ALA A 740 -12.84 -10.10 -20.47
N ASN A 741 -12.30 -10.21 -21.66
CA ASN A 741 -12.12 -11.46 -22.35
C ASN A 741 -10.67 -11.57 -22.79
N LEU A 742 -9.78 -11.70 -21.79
CA LEU A 742 -8.38 -11.97 -22.02
C LEU A 742 -8.27 -13.36 -22.67
N LYS A 743 -8.03 -13.38 -23.99
CA LYS A 743 -7.90 -14.64 -24.75
C LYS A 743 -6.49 -15.18 -24.57
N GLU A 744 -6.26 -15.90 -23.46
CA GLU A 744 -4.97 -16.55 -23.17
C GLU A 744 -4.49 -17.49 -24.27
N SER A 745 -5.35 -17.92 -25.20
CA SER A 745 -4.99 -18.75 -26.34
C SER A 745 -4.56 -17.96 -27.60
N THR A 746 -4.43 -16.64 -27.53
CA THR A 746 -4.16 -15.80 -28.70
C THR A 746 -3.05 -14.80 -28.43
N LEU A 747 -2.09 -14.73 -29.36
CA LEU A 747 -1.04 -13.72 -29.32
C LEU A 747 -1.65 -12.31 -29.39
N GLN A 748 -1.40 -11.50 -28.37
CA GLN A 748 -1.89 -10.13 -28.27
C GLN A 748 -0.83 -9.24 -27.62
N ILE A 749 -0.75 -7.98 -28.04
CA ILE A 749 0.00 -6.93 -27.36
C ILE A 749 -0.95 -5.74 -27.19
N PHE A 750 -0.88 -5.08 -26.03
CA PHE A 750 -1.75 -3.96 -25.69
C PHE A 750 -1.06 -2.65 -26.00
N GLN A 751 -1.81 -1.69 -26.51
CA GLN A 751 -1.29 -0.34 -26.73
C GLN A 751 -1.04 0.32 -25.36
N PRO A 752 0.21 0.65 -25.00
CA PRO A 752 0.49 1.25 -23.69
C PRO A 752 0.13 2.73 -23.67
N LYS A 753 0.03 3.31 -22.46
CA LYS A 753 -0.09 4.76 -22.31
C LYS A 753 1.17 5.50 -22.81
N ALA A 754 1.05 6.79 -23.07
CA ALA A 754 2.21 7.62 -23.37
C ALA A 754 3.15 7.72 -22.15
N SER A 755 4.46 7.60 -22.35
CA SER A 755 5.44 7.57 -21.25
C SER A 755 6.39 8.76 -21.33
N TYR A 756 6.63 9.41 -20.20
CA TYR A 756 7.56 10.53 -20.09
C TYR A 756 8.99 10.05 -19.84
N LYS A 757 9.95 10.59 -20.59
CA LYS A 757 11.38 10.43 -20.33
C LYS A 757 11.81 11.36 -19.19
N TYR A 758 11.50 10.98 -17.95
CA TYR A 758 11.62 11.85 -16.77
C TYR A 758 12.87 11.58 -15.93
N GLY A 759 13.28 10.32 -15.81
CA GLY A 759 14.37 9.83 -14.96
C GLY A 759 13.90 9.38 -13.56
N GLY A 760 14.84 8.79 -12.80
CA GLY A 760 14.67 8.47 -11.37
C GLY A 760 13.90 7.19 -11.04
N GLY A 761 13.20 6.59 -12.01
CA GLY A 761 12.55 5.29 -11.83
C GLY A 761 13.56 4.15 -11.77
N ASN A 762 13.32 3.19 -10.87
CA ASN A 762 13.95 1.88 -10.94
C ASN A 762 13.12 0.97 -11.87
N GLY A 763 13.45 -0.32 -11.96
CA GLY A 763 12.67 -1.28 -12.77
C GLY A 763 11.21 -1.42 -12.32
N LEU A 764 10.56 -2.51 -12.72
CA LEU A 764 9.19 -2.80 -12.27
C LEU A 764 9.10 -2.89 -10.73
N PRO A 765 7.95 -2.56 -10.12
CA PRO A 765 7.80 -2.54 -8.67
C PRO A 765 8.21 -3.85 -7.97
N GLU A 766 8.89 -3.72 -6.83
CA GLU A 766 9.28 -4.86 -5.99
C GLU A 766 8.45 -4.93 -4.71
N ALA A 767 8.39 -6.10 -4.07
CA ALA A 767 7.51 -6.34 -2.93
C ALA A 767 7.98 -5.66 -1.62
N ASN A 768 9.29 -5.52 -1.41
CA ASN A 768 9.88 -5.02 -0.15
C ASN A 768 10.69 -3.76 -0.40
N TYR A 769 10.23 -2.62 0.12
CA TYR A 769 10.92 -1.34 -0.02
C TYR A 769 10.92 -0.58 1.30
N SER A 770 12.01 0.11 1.60
CA SER A 770 12.18 0.95 2.79
C SER A 770 11.75 2.41 2.57
N ALA A 771 11.22 2.74 1.39
CA ALA A 771 10.75 4.06 1.00
C ALA A 771 9.66 3.93 -0.09
N GLY A 772 9.00 5.04 -0.42
CA GLY A 772 8.00 5.07 -1.50
C GLY A 772 8.61 4.72 -2.84
N GLN A 773 7.92 3.90 -3.62
CA GLN A 773 8.41 3.43 -4.91
C GLN A 773 8.08 4.43 -6.02
N ASN A 774 9.12 4.78 -6.78
CA ASN A 774 9.00 5.62 -7.95
C ASN A 774 8.31 4.85 -9.10
N ALA A 775 7.67 5.57 -10.03
CA ALA A 775 7.13 4.94 -11.23
C ALA A 775 8.30 4.38 -12.09
N PRO A 776 8.12 3.25 -12.81
CA PRO A 776 9.16 2.72 -13.68
C PRO A 776 9.62 3.74 -14.73
N GLU A 777 10.93 3.77 -15.03
CA GLU A 777 11.49 4.61 -16.08
C GLU A 777 11.51 3.85 -17.42
N GLY A 778 10.42 3.97 -18.17
CA GLY A 778 10.29 3.29 -19.46
C GLY A 778 8.85 3.25 -19.96
N VAL A 779 8.64 2.50 -21.03
CA VAL A 779 7.33 2.12 -21.55
C VAL A 779 6.98 0.75 -21.00
N ILE A 780 5.89 0.68 -20.23
CA ILE A 780 5.30 -0.58 -19.77
C ILE A 780 4.61 -1.22 -20.97
N LEU A 781 4.97 -2.46 -21.31
CA LEU A 781 4.43 -3.20 -22.44
C LEU A 781 3.78 -4.49 -21.91
N ASP A 782 2.46 -4.54 -22.00
CA ASP A 782 1.67 -5.72 -21.66
C ASP A 782 1.35 -6.54 -22.91
N TYR A 783 1.43 -7.87 -22.78
CA TYR A 783 1.13 -8.80 -23.85
C TYR A 783 0.59 -10.12 -23.33
N VAL A 784 -0.10 -10.86 -24.19
CA VAL A 784 -0.63 -12.20 -23.91
C VAL A 784 0.01 -13.19 -24.85
N LEU A 785 0.50 -14.28 -24.29
CA LEU A 785 1.03 -15.41 -25.05
C LEU A 785 0.11 -16.62 -24.94
N PRO A 786 -0.10 -17.37 -26.05
CA PRO A 786 -0.63 -18.72 -25.98
C PRO A 786 0.31 -19.64 -25.21
N THR A 787 -0.08 -20.91 -25.04
CA THR A 787 0.90 -21.93 -24.65
C THR A 787 2.01 -21.97 -25.69
N ILE A 788 3.25 -21.86 -25.23
CA ILE A 788 4.45 -21.92 -26.06
C ILE A 788 5.21 -23.20 -25.77
N ASP A 789 5.83 -23.78 -26.80
CA ASP A 789 6.79 -24.87 -26.61
C ASP A 789 8.15 -24.31 -26.17
N GLU A 790 8.95 -25.06 -25.40
CA GLU A 790 10.29 -24.61 -24.96
C GLU A 790 11.23 -24.22 -26.11
N LYS A 791 10.97 -24.75 -27.32
CA LYS A 791 11.73 -24.47 -28.53
C LYS A 791 11.21 -23.28 -29.34
N ASP A 792 10.03 -22.76 -28.98
CA ASP A 792 9.46 -21.60 -29.66
C ASP A 792 10.26 -20.35 -29.31
N THR A 793 10.61 -19.58 -30.34
CA THR A 793 11.15 -18.23 -30.14
C THR A 793 10.02 -17.21 -30.12
N VAL A 794 9.95 -16.48 -29.01
CA VAL A 794 9.12 -15.29 -28.84
C VAL A 794 10.06 -14.09 -28.81
N SER A 795 9.75 -13.07 -29.61
CA SER A 795 10.52 -11.84 -29.64
C SER A 795 9.65 -10.60 -29.55
N LEU A 796 10.17 -9.56 -28.88
CA LEU A 796 9.59 -8.23 -28.88
C LEU A 796 10.62 -7.24 -29.40
N SER A 797 10.32 -6.62 -30.54
CA SER A 797 11.15 -5.59 -31.14
C SER A 797 10.52 -4.22 -31.00
N ILE A 798 11.31 -3.23 -30.59
CA ILE A 798 10.94 -1.82 -30.64
C ILE A 798 11.43 -1.22 -31.95
N VAL A 799 10.55 -0.55 -32.68
CA VAL A 799 10.82 0.01 -34.01
C VAL A 799 10.52 1.51 -33.97
N ASN A 800 11.40 2.33 -34.53
CA ASN A 800 11.15 3.77 -34.63
C ASN A 800 10.24 4.11 -35.83
N ALA A 801 9.87 5.39 -35.96
CA ALA A 801 9.04 5.88 -37.05
C ALA A 801 9.63 5.67 -38.47
N SER A 802 10.94 5.43 -38.62
CA SER A 802 11.58 5.14 -39.91
C SER A 802 11.62 3.64 -40.26
N GLY A 803 11.06 2.77 -39.40
CA GLY A 803 11.12 1.32 -39.58
C GLY A 803 12.44 0.67 -39.10
N LYS A 804 13.36 1.42 -38.48
CA LYS A 804 14.61 0.88 -37.91
C LYS A 804 14.29 0.22 -36.57
N THR A 805 14.75 -1.03 -36.41
CA THR A 805 14.68 -1.73 -35.12
C THR A 805 15.68 -1.10 -34.16
N ILE A 806 15.20 -0.77 -32.96
CA ILE A 806 15.91 -0.07 -31.91
C ILE A 806 16.47 -1.02 -30.87
N ARG A 807 15.65 -1.99 -30.44
CA ARG A 807 16.00 -3.01 -29.46
C ARG A 807 15.09 -4.24 -29.65
N THR A 808 15.62 -5.44 -29.44
CA THR A 808 14.90 -6.71 -29.52
C THR A 808 15.16 -7.54 -28.27
N TYR A 809 14.09 -8.04 -27.69
CA TYR A 809 14.10 -8.99 -26.57
C TYR A 809 13.67 -10.35 -27.10
N ILE A 810 14.31 -11.41 -26.61
CA ILE A 810 13.99 -12.81 -26.94
C ILE A 810 13.85 -13.63 -25.66
N ASN A 811 13.07 -14.70 -25.71
CA ASN A 811 12.80 -15.59 -24.58
C ASN A 811 13.88 -16.66 -24.32
N HIS A 812 14.99 -16.64 -25.07
CA HIS A 812 16.09 -17.59 -24.91
C HIS A 812 17.34 -16.93 -24.35
N GLU A 813 18.15 -17.71 -23.63
CA GLU A 813 19.47 -17.28 -23.18
C GLU A 813 20.40 -16.96 -24.36
N ASP A 814 21.22 -15.93 -24.19
CA ASP A 814 22.32 -15.66 -25.10
C ASP A 814 23.48 -16.61 -24.77
N GLU A 815 23.56 -17.74 -25.49
CA GLU A 815 24.61 -18.76 -25.32
C GLU A 815 26.04 -18.21 -25.54
N THR A 816 26.16 -17.03 -26.17
CA THR A 816 27.46 -16.37 -26.40
C THR A 816 27.91 -15.50 -25.22
N TYR A 817 27.01 -15.24 -24.26
CA TYR A 817 27.28 -14.42 -23.09
C TYR A 817 28.35 -15.06 -22.20
N SER A 818 29.27 -14.23 -21.72
CA SER A 818 30.29 -14.63 -20.75
C SER A 818 30.43 -13.52 -19.73
N LYS A 819 30.15 -13.82 -18.46
CA LYS A 819 30.34 -12.85 -17.37
C LYS A 819 31.82 -12.63 -17.13
N TYR A 820 32.26 -11.37 -17.12
CA TYR A 820 33.58 -10.96 -16.65
C TYR A 820 33.51 -9.55 -16.04
N PRO A 821 34.41 -9.18 -15.11
CA PRO A 821 34.38 -7.87 -14.46
C PRO A 821 34.46 -6.71 -15.46
N GLY A 822 33.53 -5.76 -15.35
CA GLY A 822 33.47 -4.58 -16.22
C GLY A 822 32.99 -4.84 -17.64
N GLY A 823 32.49 -6.04 -17.95
CA GLY A 823 31.76 -6.34 -19.19
C GLY A 823 30.28 -5.98 -19.12
N PRO A 824 29.52 -6.16 -20.21
CA PRO A 824 28.08 -5.92 -20.21
C PRO A 824 27.31 -6.89 -19.29
N ALA A 825 26.14 -6.45 -18.82
CA ALA A 825 25.15 -7.32 -18.21
C ALA A 825 24.61 -8.34 -19.23
N PRO A 826 24.09 -9.51 -18.80
CA PRO A 826 23.39 -10.40 -19.72
C PRO A 826 22.23 -9.65 -20.38
N LYS A 827 21.91 -10.00 -21.63
CA LYS A 827 20.74 -9.45 -22.30
C LYS A 827 19.48 -9.80 -21.50
N GLU A 828 18.63 -8.80 -21.32
CA GLU A 828 17.34 -8.98 -20.68
C GLU A 828 16.46 -9.89 -21.53
N GLN A 829 15.89 -10.90 -20.89
CA GLN A 829 15.03 -11.88 -21.56
C GLN A 829 13.58 -11.42 -21.58
N LEU A 830 12.90 -11.77 -22.67
CA LEU A 830 11.46 -11.61 -22.74
C LEU A 830 10.78 -12.72 -21.95
N ALA A 831 9.95 -12.35 -20.98
CA ALA A 831 9.08 -13.31 -20.29
C ALA A 831 8.17 -14.02 -21.31
N ALA A 832 8.06 -15.34 -21.19
CA ALA A 832 7.38 -16.16 -22.16
C ALA A 832 6.37 -17.09 -21.49
N GLU A 833 5.73 -16.61 -20.42
CA GLU A 833 4.75 -17.39 -19.68
C GLU A 833 3.42 -17.41 -20.44
N LYS A 834 2.68 -18.52 -20.37
CA LYS A 834 1.31 -18.57 -20.91
C LYS A 834 0.46 -17.52 -20.19
N GLY A 835 -0.33 -16.75 -20.94
CA GLY A 835 -1.20 -15.71 -20.40
C GLY A 835 -0.56 -14.33 -20.41
N HIS A 836 -0.94 -13.47 -19.47
CA HIS A 836 -0.51 -12.08 -19.41
C HIS A 836 0.92 -11.94 -18.89
N ASN A 837 1.75 -11.25 -19.66
CA ASN A 837 3.12 -10.86 -19.32
C ASN A 837 3.23 -9.33 -19.38
N ARG A 838 4.10 -8.77 -18.53
CA ARG A 838 4.43 -7.34 -18.50
C ARG A 838 5.94 -7.18 -18.59
N MET A 839 6.39 -6.26 -19.43
CA MET A 839 7.81 -5.89 -19.49
C MET A 839 7.99 -4.37 -19.56
N LEU A 840 9.22 -3.91 -19.28
CA LEU A 840 9.59 -2.50 -19.34
C LEU A 840 10.62 -2.28 -20.44
N TRP A 841 10.34 -1.38 -21.39
CA TRP A 841 11.39 -0.84 -22.26
C TRP A 841 11.89 0.49 -21.70
N ASP A 842 13.13 0.49 -21.23
CA ASP A 842 13.85 1.61 -20.58
C ASP A 842 14.27 2.77 -21.52
N PHE A 843 13.63 2.89 -22.68
CA PHE A 843 13.96 3.83 -23.76
C PHE A 843 15.33 3.62 -24.42
N ARG A 844 16.08 2.55 -24.11
CA ARG A 844 17.43 2.37 -24.65
C ARG A 844 17.47 1.57 -25.94
N THR A 845 18.45 1.90 -26.77
CA THR A 845 18.87 1.08 -27.92
C THR A 845 19.56 -0.21 -27.46
N GLU A 846 19.93 -1.08 -28.41
CA GLU A 846 20.73 -2.28 -28.12
C GLU A 846 22.00 -1.99 -27.32
N THR A 847 22.38 -2.97 -26.49
CA THR A 847 23.69 -3.00 -25.81
C THR A 847 24.81 -2.79 -26.82
N VAL A 848 25.81 -1.99 -26.43
CA VAL A 848 26.96 -1.69 -27.27
C VAL A 848 27.79 -2.97 -27.47
N GLU A 849 27.82 -3.45 -28.71
CA GLU A 849 28.55 -4.65 -29.12
C GLU A 849 29.43 -4.35 -30.36
N PRO A 850 30.52 -5.10 -30.58
CA PRO A 850 31.02 -6.19 -29.74
C PRO A 850 31.69 -5.67 -28.44
N ASN A 851 31.70 -6.49 -27.39
CA ASN A 851 32.51 -6.27 -26.18
C ASN A 851 33.87 -7.00 -26.25
N VAL A 852 34.88 -6.46 -25.56
CA VAL A 852 36.23 -7.06 -25.52
C VAL A 852 36.39 -7.89 -24.24
N LYS A 853 36.28 -9.22 -24.35
CA LYS A 853 36.41 -10.14 -23.22
C LYS A 853 37.70 -9.87 -22.41
N GLY A 854 37.56 -9.77 -21.09
CA GLY A 854 38.68 -9.59 -20.15
C GLY A 854 39.19 -8.15 -20.01
N VAL A 855 38.58 -7.16 -20.67
CA VAL A 855 38.85 -5.73 -20.49
C VAL A 855 37.76 -5.11 -19.62
N TYR A 856 38.15 -4.57 -18.47
CA TYR A 856 37.23 -3.85 -17.60
C TYR A 856 36.96 -2.45 -18.15
N ILE A 857 35.68 -2.06 -18.26
CA ILE A 857 35.27 -0.71 -18.64
C ILE A 857 34.62 0.00 -17.44
N PHE A 858 35.17 1.16 -17.08
CA PHE A 858 34.51 2.10 -16.18
C PHE A 858 33.56 3.00 -16.96
N GLY A 859 32.42 2.44 -17.36
CA GLY A 859 31.45 3.07 -18.24
C GLY A 859 30.20 2.20 -18.38
N ASP A 860 29.32 2.58 -19.32
CA ASP A 860 28.02 1.94 -19.47
C ASP A 860 27.83 1.33 -20.87
N TYR A 861 27.78 0.00 -20.90
CA TYR A 861 27.52 -0.80 -22.10
C TYR A 861 26.08 -0.73 -22.60
N ARG A 862 25.11 -0.27 -21.79
CA ARG A 862 23.72 -0.14 -22.27
C ARG A 862 23.67 0.79 -23.48
N GLY A 863 22.75 0.53 -24.41
CA GLY A 863 22.47 1.44 -25.52
C GLY A 863 22.09 2.83 -25.03
N TYR A 864 22.26 3.84 -25.87
CA TYR A 864 21.86 5.21 -25.54
C TYR A 864 20.33 5.35 -25.56
N ALA A 865 19.79 6.32 -24.82
CA ALA A 865 18.36 6.55 -24.77
C ALA A 865 17.86 7.27 -26.04
N VAL A 866 16.74 6.80 -26.58
CA VAL A 866 16.12 7.38 -27.78
C VAL A 866 15.50 8.77 -27.51
N PRO A 867 15.18 9.56 -28.55
CA PRO A 867 14.50 10.84 -28.36
C PRO A 867 12.98 10.65 -28.17
N PRO A 868 12.27 11.66 -27.65
CA PRO A 868 10.81 11.70 -27.71
C PRO A 868 10.28 11.49 -29.14
N GLY A 869 9.17 10.78 -29.29
CA GLY A 869 8.64 10.43 -30.60
C GLY A 869 7.66 9.25 -30.59
N ASN A 870 7.27 8.83 -31.78
CA ASN A 870 6.41 7.66 -31.98
C ASN A 870 7.25 6.42 -32.26
N TYR A 871 6.86 5.31 -31.66
CA TYR A 871 7.50 4.01 -31.78
C TYR A 871 6.44 2.92 -31.94
N THR A 872 6.88 1.76 -32.41
CA THR A 872 6.06 0.55 -32.55
C THR A 872 6.68 -0.57 -31.73
N ALA A 873 5.88 -1.25 -30.91
CA ALA A 873 6.25 -2.51 -30.30
C ALA A 873 5.72 -3.64 -31.18
N ARG A 874 6.61 -4.55 -31.61
CA ARG A 874 6.31 -5.68 -32.49
C ARG A 874 6.56 -6.98 -31.73
N LEU A 875 5.49 -7.66 -31.33
CA LEU A 875 5.54 -8.99 -30.71
C LEU A 875 5.42 -10.06 -31.77
N THR A 876 6.35 -11.02 -31.76
CA THR A 876 6.39 -12.14 -32.70
C THR A 876 6.45 -13.45 -31.93
N HIS A 877 5.56 -14.39 -32.26
CA HIS A 877 5.64 -15.78 -31.86
C HIS A 877 5.55 -16.64 -33.13
N ASN A 878 6.62 -17.35 -33.45
CA ASN A 878 6.75 -18.09 -34.71
C ASN A 878 6.50 -17.20 -35.95
N LYS A 879 5.41 -17.42 -36.69
CA LYS A 879 5.05 -16.62 -37.89
C LYS A 879 4.01 -15.54 -37.59
N THR A 880 3.46 -15.50 -36.39
CA THR A 880 2.41 -14.55 -36.03
C THR A 880 3.06 -13.29 -35.46
N VAL A 881 2.71 -12.15 -36.06
CA VAL A 881 3.20 -10.83 -35.64
C VAL A 881 2.02 -9.99 -35.19
N LYS A 882 2.19 -9.29 -34.07
CA LYS A 882 1.27 -8.26 -33.56
C LYS A 882 2.03 -6.99 -33.27
N GLU A 883 1.43 -5.85 -33.61
CA GLU A 883 2.06 -4.55 -33.45
C GLU A 883 1.10 -3.56 -32.79
N VAL A 884 1.67 -2.70 -31.95
CA VAL A 884 1.00 -1.52 -31.39
C VAL A 884 1.93 -0.32 -31.45
N THR A 885 1.36 0.85 -31.70
CA THR A 885 2.09 2.12 -31.68
C THR A 885 1.97 2.80 -30.34
N PHE A 886 3.02 3.47 -29.89
CA PHE A 886 3.02 4.23 -28.65
C PHE A 886 3.91 5.48 -28.75
N LYS A 887 3.83 6.35 -27.73
CA LYS A 887 4.49 7.66 -27.74
C LYS A 887 5.39 7.86 -26.51
N VAL A 888 6.62 8.28 -26.78
CA VAL A 888 7.57 8.77 -25.76
C VAL A 888 7.48 10.29 -25.72
N LEU A 889 7.22 10.85 -24.54
CA LEU A 889 7.08 12.28 -24.28
C LEU A 889 8.35 12.86 -23.65
N PRO A 890 8.74 14.11 -23.98
CA PRO A 890 9.82 14.78 -23.27
C PRO A 890 9.42 15.07 -21.83
N ASN A 891 10.39 15.14 -20.91
CA ASN A 891 10.17 15.73 -19.60
C ASN A 891 9.66 17.18 -19.76
N PRO A 892 8.46 17.52 -19.25
CA PRO A 892 7.91 18.88 -19.38
C PRO A 892 8.78 19.97 -18.75
N GLY A 893 9.65 19.61 -17.80
CA GLY A 893 10.61 20.53 -17.19
C GLY A 893 11.86 20.81 -18.02
N ILE A 894 12.05 20.16 -19.17
CA ILE A 894 13.21 20.34 -20.05
C ILE A 894 12.81 21.13 -21.30
N THR A 895 13.43 22.29 -21.47
CA THR A 895 13.27 23.11 -22.68
C THR A 895 14.30 22.71 -23.75
N ALA A 896 13.86 21.93 -24.73
CA ALA A 896 14.67 21.49 -25.88
C ALA A 896 13.86 21.51 -27.19
N THR A 897 14.56 21.75 -28.29
CA THR A 897 14.00 21.73 -29.65
C THR A 897 14.22 20.36 -30.31
N ASP A 898 13.48 20.08 -31.39
CA ASP A 898 13.73 18.89 -32.21
C ASP A 898 15.15 18.85 -32.79
N ALA A 899 15.76 20.02 -33.02
CA ALA A 899 17.14 20.12 -33.49
C ALA A 899 18.14 19.67 -32.42
N ASP A 900 17.91 20.03 -31.15
CA ASP A 900 18.75 19.60 -30.02
C ASP A 900 18.72 18.07 -29.90
N TRP A 901 17.53 17.45 -29.99
CA TRP A 901 17.39 15.99 -29.96
C TRP A 901 18.09 15.32 -31.14
N LYS A 902 17.91 15.83 -32.36
CA LYS A 902 18.59 15.29 -33.55
C LYS A 902 20.10 15.36 -33.43
N GLU A 903 20.64 16.48 -32.93
CA GLU A 903 22.09 16.64 -32.72
C GLU A 903 22.60 15.62 -31.68
N GLN A 904 21.93 15.51 -30.53
CA GLN A 904 22.29 14.54 -29.49
C GLN A 904 22.34 13.11 -30.04
N GLN A 905 21.30 12.70 -30.77
CA GLN A 905 21.17 11.34 -31.29
C GLN A 905 22.23 11.04 -32.35
N ALA A 906 22.54 11.99 -33.24
CA ALA A 906 23.61 11.82 -34.23
C ALA A 906 24.99 11.65 -33.57
N ILE A 907 25.25 12.40 -32.49
CA ILE A 907 26.49 12.28 -31.71
C ILE A 907 26.55 10.94 -30.98
N LEU A 908 25.48 10.50 -30.33
CA LEU A 908 25.42 9.22 -29.63
C LEU A 908 25.58 8.02 -30.58
N GLU A 909 24.95 8.07 -31.75
CA GLU A 909 25.13 7.08 -32.82
C GLU A 909 26.59 7.02 -33.27
N ASN A 910 27.24 8.16 -33.51
CA ASN A 910 28.64 8.22 -33.92
C ASN A 910 29.59 7.68 -32.84
N ILE A 911 29.40 8.07 -31.59
CA ILE A 911 30.21 7.59 -30.46
C ILE A 911 30.07 6.07 -30.34
N THR A 912 28.83 5.56 -30.36
CA THR A 912 28.57 4.12 -30.22
C THR A 912 29.18 3.32 -31.38
N ALA A 913 29.02 3.78 -32.63
CA ALA A 913 29.65 3.15 -33.79
C ALA A 913 31.19 3.14 -33.68
N THR A 914 31.78 4.22 -33.15
CA THR A 914 33.22 4.32 -32.92
C THR A 914 33.70 3.34 -31.85
N ILE A 915 32.96 3.18 -30.75
CA ILE A 915 33.26 2.17 -29.72
C ILE A 915 33.23 0.76 -30.33
N SER A 916 32.19 0.43 -31.08
CA SER A 916 32.06 -0.87 -31.74
C SER A 916 33.22 -1.13 -32.71
N GLU A 917 33.64 -0.13 -33.47
CA GLU A 917 34.79 -0.23 -34.38
C GLU A 917 36.11 -0.45 -33.63
N ILE A 918 36.33 0.26 -32.53
CA ILE A 918 37.50 0.10 -31.66
C ILE A 918 37.54 -1.34 -31.12
N HIS A 919 36.45 -1.80 -30.54
CA HIS A 919 36.36 -3.13 -29.96
C HIS A 919 36.52 -4.24 -31.01
N GLN A 920 35.88 -4.11 -32.17
CA GLN A 920 36.03 -5.05 -33.28
C GLN A 920 37.49 -5.13 -33.73
N SER A 921 38.19 -3.98 -33.82
CA SER A 921 39.61 -3.94 -34.20
C SER A 921 40.50 -4.69 -33.20
N VAL A 922 40.24 -4.57 -31.89
CA VAL A 922 40.96 -5.32 -30.85
C VAL A 922 40.66 -6.82 -30.96
N ILE A 923 39.40 -7.21 -31.15
CA ILE A 923 38.99 -8.62 -31.29
C ILE A 923 39.67 -9.27 -32.50
N ASP A 924 39.67 -8.57 -33.64
CA ASP A 924 40.29 -9.08 -34.86
C ASP A 924 41.81 -9.21 -34.71
N LEU A 925 42.49 -8.23 -34.10
CA LEU A 925 43.92 -8.35 -33.84
C LEU A 925 44.25 -9.46 -32.85
N ARG A 926 43.44 -9.68 -31.81
CA ARG A 926 43.65 -10.82 -30.89
C ARG A 926 43.56 -12.17 -31.63
N LYS A 927 42.64 -12.32 -32.58
CA LYS A 927 42.55 -13.53 -33.42
C LYS A 927 43.78 -13.72 -34.31
N VAL A 928 44.31 -12.64 -34.89
CA VAL A 928 45.53 -12.70 -35.71
C VAL A 928 46.75 -13.00 -34.85
N LYS A 929 46.87 -12.34 -33.70
CA LYS A 929 47.95 -12.57 -32.72
C LYS A 929 48.03 -14.05 -32.35
N GLN A 930 46.89 -14.68 -32.01
CA GLN A 930 46.85 -16.11 -31.68
C GLN A 930 47.36 -17.00 -32.81
N GLN A 931 47.02 -16.68 -34.07
CA GLN A 931 47.54 -17.43 -35.23
C GLN A 931 49.05 -17.24 -35.40
N LEU A 932 49.55 -16.02 -35.25
CA LEU A 932 50.99 -15.73 -35.34
C LEU A 932 51.79 -16.42 -34.22
N GLU A 933 51.30 -16.39 -32.99
CA GLU A 933 51.90 -17.09 -31.84
C GLU A 933 51.90 -18.60 -32.05
N HIS A 934 50.80 -19.16 -32.58
CA HIS A 934 50.69 -20.56 -32.91
C HIS A 934 51.71 -20.97 -33.98
N HIS A 935 51.79 -20.24 -35.10
CA HIS A 935 52.77 -20.49 -36.15
C HIS A 935 54.20 -20.32 -35.65
N ALA A 936 54.49 -19.27 -34.88
CA ALA A 936 55.81 -19.05 -34.30
C ALA A 936 56.23 -20.21 -33.41
N ASN A 937 55.30 -20.77 -32.62
CA ASN A 937 55.58 -21.91 -31.75
C ASN A 937 55.75 -23.22 -32.52
N ILE A 938 54.95 -23.47 -33.57
CA ILE A 938 55.11 -24.64 -34.44
C ILE A 938 56.48 -24.65 -35.12
N TYR A 939 56.93 -23.49 -35.61
CA TYR A 939 58.13 -23.36 -36.43
C TYR A 939 59.41 -23.02 -35.66
N LYS A 940 59.36 -22.91 -34.33
CA LYS A 940 60.48 -22.40 -33.51
C LYS A 940 61.79 -23.20 -33.66
N ASP A 941 61.70 -24.48 -34.00
CA ASP A 941 62.85 -25.38 -34.13
C ASP A 941 63.23 -25.62 -35.61
N ASN A 942 62.50 -25.03 -36.56
CA ASN A 942 62.77 -25.14 -38.00
C ASN A 942 63.65 -23.97 -38.48
N LYS A 943 64.94 -24.24 -38.69
CA LYS A 943 65.92 -23.25 -39.18
C LYS A 943 65.53 -22.56 -40.50
N GLN A 944 64.74 -23.20 -41.37
CA GLN A 944 64.29 -22.58 -42.62
C GLN A 944 63.23 -21.49 -42.37
N ALA A 945 62.56 -21.54 -41.22
CA ALA A 945 61.49 -20.65 -40.78
C ALA A 945 61.95 -19.56 -39.79
N ASP A 946 63.23 -19.45 -39.43
CA ASP A 946 63.74 -18.45 -38.46
C ASP A 946 63.32 -17.00 -38.79
N SER A 947 63.37 -16.62 -40.08
CA SER A 947 62.93 -15.29 -40.53
C SER A 947 61.41 -15.10 -40.39
N LEU A 948 60.63 -16.18 -40.53
CA LEU A 948 59.19 -16.16 -40.36
C LEU A 948 58.82 -16.02 -38.88
N VAL A 949 59.46 -16.81 -38.00
CA VAL A 949 59.25 -16.78 -36.54
C VAL A 949 59.62 -15.40 -35.97
N SER A 950 60.76 -14.83 -36.39
CA SER A 950 61.15 -13.48 -35.96
C SER A 950 60.19 -12.39 -36.45
N THR A 951 59.68 -12.50 -37.68
CA THR A 951 58.65 -11.58 -38.21
C THR A 951 57.34 -11.71 -37.44
N ALA A 952 56.89 -12.94 -37.14
CA ALA A 952 55.71 -13.19 -36.31
C ALA A 952 55.85 -12.55 -34.92
N ASN A 953 56.97 -12.79 -34.23
CA ASN A 953 57.20 -12.24 -32.90
C ASN A 953 57.25 -10.69 -32.90
N SER A 954 57.87 -10.08 -33.91
CA SER A 954 57.90 -8.62 -34.08
C SER A 954 56.49 -8.05 -34.30
N LEU A 955 55.70 -8.72 -35.13
CA LEU A 955 54.34 -8.32 -35.44
C LEU A 955 53.41 -8.48 -34.21
N VAL A 956 53.56 -9.58 -33.46
CA VAL A 956 52.87 -9.80 -32.17
C VAL A 956 53.19 -8.69 -31.18
N LYS A 957 54.46 -8.30 -31.05
CA LYS A 957 54.86 -7.18 -30.18
C LYS A 957 54.18 -5.88 -30.62
N THR A 958 54.17 -5.58 -31.91
CA THR A 958 53.51 -4.37 -32.43
C THR A 958 52.00 -4.38 -32.15
N MET A 959 51.34 -5.54 -32.24
CA MET A 959 49.92 -5.69 -31.88
C MET A 959 49.67 -5.47 -30.40
N VAL A 960 50.54 -5.98 -29.52
CA VAL A 960 50.45 -5.78 -28.06
C VAL A 960 50.64 -4.29 -27.70
N ASP A 961 51.64 -3.64 -28.29
CA ASP A 961 51.92 -2.22 -28.06
C ASP A 961 50.76 -1.35 -28.57
N TRP A 962 50.14 -1.70 -29.71
CA TRP A 962 48.94 -1.02 -30.20
C TRP A 962 47.76 -1.24 -29.24
N GLU A 963 47.45 -2.49 -28.86
CA GLU A 963 46.33 -2.80 -27.96
C GLU A 963 46.44 -2.05 -26.62
N ALA A 964 47.65 -1.91 -26.05
CA ALA A 964 47.90 -1.17 -24.81
C ALA A 964 47.64 0.35 -24.90
N ASN A 965 47.52 0.90 -26.12
CA ASN A 965 47.06 2.28 -26.33
C ASN A 965 45.54 2.38 -26.49
N ILE A 966 44.88 1.26 -26.80
CA ILE A 966 43.44 1.21 -27.07
C ILE A 966 42.63 0.80 -25.85
N VAL A 967 43.10 -0.20 -25.11
CA VAL A 967 42.44 -0.76 -23.91
C VAL A 967 43.45 -0.95 -22.78
N GLU A 968 42.99 -0.83 -21.53
CA GLU A 968 43.82 -1.10 -20.35
C GLU A 968 43.43 -2.45 -19.74
N SER A 969 44.25 -3.48 -20.00
CA SER A 969 43.94 -4.85 -19.59
C SER A 969 44.29 -5.17 -18.13
N ARG A 970 45.03 -4.30 -17.43
CA ARG A 970 45.39 -4.46 -16.02
C ARG A 970 44.24 -4.15 -15.07
N ILE A 971 43.31 -3.28 -15.48
CA ILE A 971 42.13 -2.93 -14.69
C ILE A 971 41.20 -4.15 -14.62
N LYS A 972 40.85 -4.58 -13.41
CA LYS A 972 39.94 -5.71 -13.14
C LYS A 972 38.71 -5.31 -12.32
N ASN A 973 38.73 -4.15 -11.70
CA ASN A 973 37.62 -3.64 -10.89
C ASN A 973 37.54 -2.10 -10.94
N GLY A 974 36.50 -1.53 -10.33
CA GLY A 974 36.25 -0.09 -10.36
C GLY A 974 37.21 0.76 -9.52
N GLN A 975 38.06 0.16 -8.69
CA GLN A 975 39.12 0.86 -7.96
C GLN A 975 40.43 0.87 -8.74
N ASP A 976 40.70 -0.18 -9.53
CA ASP A 976 41.89 -0.24 -10.38
C ASP A 976 41.98 0.91 -11.39
N VAL A 977 40.84 1.53 -11.74
CA VAL A 977 40.73 2.66 -12.67
C VAL A 977 41.52 3.89 -12.22
N ILE A 978 41.86 3.99 -10.93
CA ILE A 978 42.68 5.09 -10.39
C ILE A 978 44.18 4.75 -10.36
N ASN A 979 44.54 3.48 -10.59
CA ASN A 979 45.93 3.01 -10.60
C ASN A 979 46.56 3.08 -12.00
N TRP A 980 45.74 2.93 -13.05
CA TRP A 980 46.18 2.93 -14.44
C TRP A 980 45.31 3.84 -15.31
N PRO A 981 45.89 4.67 -16.19
CA PRO A 981 45.12 5.53 -17.07
C PRO A 981 44.19 4.74 -18.00
N SER A 982 42.93 5.13 -18.01
CA SER A 982 41.96 4.72 -19.03
C SER A 982 42.48 5.05 -20.43
N LYS A 983 42.11 4.20 -21.40
CA LYS A 983 42.51 4.33 -22.81
C LYS A 983 41.35 4.84 -23.65
N ILE A 984 41.62 5.03 -24.94
CA ILE A 984 40.68 5.68 -25.87
C ILE A 984 39.28 5.05 -25.86
N ASN A 985 39.17 3.72 -25.68
CA ASN A 985 37.87 3.06 -25.64
C ASN A 985 37.03 3.54 -24.44
N ALA A 986 37.61 3.60 -23.25
CA ALA A 986 36.96 4.03 -22.02
C ALA A 986 36.60 5.53 -22.07
N GLU A 987 37.43 6.35 -22.73
CA GLU A 987 37.11 7.77 -22.97
C GLU A 987 35.89 7.95 -23.88
N PHE A 988 35.73 7.13 -24.92
CA PHE A 988 34.50 7.13 -25.73
C PHE A 988 33.26 6.70 -24.91
N PHE A 989 33.40 5.69 -24.04
CA PHE A 989 32.31 5.35 -23.10
C PHE A 989 31.99 6.50 -22.14
N ASN A 990 33.00 7.24 -21.67
CA ASN A 990 32.79 8.40 -20.82
C ASN A 990 31.97 9.48 -21.55
N ILE A 991 32.40 9.92 -22.73
CA ILE A 991 31.67 10.95 -23.47
C ILE A 991 30.29 10.47 -23.96
N LYS A 992 30.09 9.17 -24.19
CA LYS A 992 28.75 8.59 -24.38
C LYS A 992 27.86 8.84 -23.17
N GLY A 993 28.36 8.54 -21.96
CA GLY A 993 27.61 8.75 -20.72
C GLY A 993 27.27 10.23 -20.47
N VAL A 994 28.19 11.15 -20.81
CA VAL A 994 27.95 12.60 -20.71
C VAL A 994 26.94 13.08 -21.76
N ALA A 995 26.99 12.55 -22.99
CA ALA A 995 26.06 12.90 -24.06
C ALA A 995 24.65 12.32 -23.83
N ASP A 996 24.55 11.13 -23.22
CA ASP A 996 23.30 10.40 -22.96
C ASP A 996 22.56 10.92 -21.71
N ALA A 997 22.35 12.23 -21.68
CA ALA A 997 21.64 12.94 -20.62
C ALA A 997 20.16 13.18 -20.97
N PRO A 998 19.27 13.33 -19.97
CA PRO A 998 17.87 13.70 -20.19
C PRO A 998 17.70 15.03 -20.93
N ASN A 999 18.59 16.01 -20.71
CA ASN A 999 18.64 17.25 -21.48
C ASN A 999 19.49 17.04 -22.75
N PRO A 1000 18.93 17.19 -23.96
CA PRO A 1000 19.64 16.86 -25.19
C PRO A 1000 20.66 17.90 -25.64
N LYS A 1001 20.72 19.08 -25.02
CA LYS A 1001 21.61 20.15 -25.47
C LYS A 1001 23.08 19.77 -25.27
N ILE A 1002 23.78 19.55 -26.37
CA ILE A 1002 25.19 19.19 -26.36
C ILE A 1002 26.05 20.43 -26.08
N THR A 1003 26.95 20.32 -25.11
CA THR A 1003 27.87 21.39 -24.75
C THR A 1003 29.03 21.51 -25.75
N SER A 1004 29.60 22.72 -25.88
CA SER A 1004 30.80 22.95 -26.69
C SER A 1004 31.99 22.12 -26.22
N GLY A 1005 32.13 21.91 -24.90
CA GLY A 1005 33.17 21.07 -24.31
C GLY A 1005 33.08 19.60 -24.75
N LEU A 1006 31.87 19.04 -24.81
CA LEU A 1006 31.67 17.68 -25.33
C LEU A 1006 32.05 17.58 -26.80
N LYS A 1007 31.65 18.56 -27.63
CA LYS A 1007 32.01 18.61 -29.05
C LYS A 1007 33.53 18.68 -29.25
N ALA A 1008 34.21 19.53 -28.47
CA ALA A 1008 35.67 19.64 -28.51
C ALA A 1008 36.35 18.32 -28.13
N ARG A 1009 35.96 17.70 -27.00
CA ARG A 1009 36.55 16.42 -26.56
C ARG A 1009 36.28 15.29 -27.55
N MET A 1010 35.09 15.26 -28.14
CA MET A 1010 34.76 14.29 -29.20
C MET A 1010 35.67 14.47 -30.43
N ALA A 1011 35.93 15.70 -30.86
CA ALA A 1011 36.85 15.98 -31.97
C ALA A 1011 38.28 15.54 -31.66
N ASP A 1012 38.75 15.77 -30.42
CA ASP A 1012 40.07 15.28 -29.96
C ASP A 1012 40.15 13.75 -30.02
N LEU A 1013 39.17 13.06 -29.46
CA LEU A 1013 39.12 11.59 -29.46
C LEU A 1013 39.00 11.00 -30.86
N GLN A 1014 38.25 11.64 -31.76
CA GLN A 1014 38.17 11.23 -33.17
C GLN A 1014 39.53 11.37 -33.87
N LYS A 1015 40.28 12.43 -33.59
CA LYS A 1015 41.63 12.62 -34.11
C LYS A 1015 42.61 11.59 -33.56
N GLU A 1016 42.55 11.32 -32.25
CA GLU A 1016 43.32 10.25 -31.61
C GLU A 1016 43.03 8.89 -32.27
N TRP A 1017 41.74 8.55 -32.45
CA TRP A 1017 41.33 7.29 -33.08
C TRP A 1017 41.76 7.20 -34.55
N ALA A 1018 41.69 8.29 -35.31
CA ALA A 1018 42.17 8.32 -36.70
C ALA A 1018 43.68 7.98 -36.79
N GLY A 1019 44.50 8.48 -35.86
CA GLY A 1019 45.92 8.12 -35.80
C GLY A 1019 46.15 6.64 -35.48
N GLU A 1020 45.35 6.07 -34.57
CA GLU A 1020 45.43 4.64 -34.25
C GLU A 1020 44.93 3.73 -35.38
N LYS A 1021 43.97 4.20 -36.19
CA LYS A 1021 43.54 3.51 -37.41
C LYS A 1021 44.67 3.43 -38.44
N GLU A 1022 45.44 4.49 -38.62
CA GLU A 1022 46.57 4.49 -39.57
C GLU A 1022 47.62 3.45 -39.16
N LYS A 1023 47.96 3.39 -37.86
CA LYS A 1023 48.84 2.34 -37.32
C LYS A 1023 48.27 0.94 -37.54
N LEU A 1024 46.97 0.76 -37.32
CA LEU A 1024 46.28 -0.50 -37.57
C LEU A 1024 46.35 -0.91 -39.06
N GLN A 1025 46.26 0.03 -40.00
CA GLN A 1025 46.47 -0.27 -41.43
C GLN A 1025 47.91 -0.70 -41.72
N GLY A 1026 48.90 -0.07 -41.07
CA GLY A 1026 50.29 -0.51 -41.12
C GLY A 1026 50.45 -1.96 -40.64
N ILE A 1027 49.83 -2.34 -39.52
CA ILE A 1027 49.81 -3.73 -39.02
C ILE A 1027 49.17 -4.66 -40.05
N LYS A 1028 48.02 -4.28 -40.65
CA LYS A 1028 47.35 -5.05 -41.70
C LYS A 1028 48.23 -5.26 -42.92
N GLN A 1029 49.04 -4.28 -43.30
CA GLN A 1029 49.99 -4.42 -44.39
C GLN A 1029 51.14 -5.37 -44.01
N SER A 1030 51.66 -5.29 -42.79
CA SER A 1030 52.67 -6.22 -42.26
C SER A 1030 52.16 -7.68 -42.20
N ILE A 1031 50.88 -7.90 -41.91
CA ILE A 1031 50.26 -9.24 -41.99
C ILE A 1031 50.31 -9.77 -43.42
N LYS A 1032 50.04 -8.94 -44.44
CA LYS A 1032 50.15 -9.37 -45.84
C LYS A 1032 51.58 -9.77 -46.19
N THR A 1033 52.56 -8.99 -45.74
CA THR A 1033 53.99 -9.30 -45.93
C THR A 1033 54.37 -10.61 -45.24
N TYR A 1034 53.87 -10.85 -44.02
CA TYR A 1034 54.07 -12.11 -43.31
C TYR A 1034 53.49 -13.30 -44.10
N ASN A 1035 52.28 -13.17 -44.65
CA ASN A 1035 51.64 -14.23 -45.44
C ASN A 1035 52.43 -14.53 -46.74
N GLN A 1036 52.98 -13.51 -47.40
CA GLN A 1036 53.85 -13.68 -48.56
C GLN A 1036 55.15 -14.40 -48.18
N LEU A 1037 55.75 -14.02 -47.06
CA LEU A 1037 56.94 -14.68 -46.52
C LEU A 1037 56.66 -16.15 -46.20
N TYR A 1038 55.54 -16.45 -45.53
CA TYR A 1038 55.08 -17.80 -45.23
C TYR A 1038 55.02 -18.66 -46.50
N GLN A 1039 54.35 -18.17 -47.55
CA GLN A 1039 54.23 -18.87 -48.83
C GLN A 1039 55.59 -19.09 -49.51
N SER A 1040 56.47 -18.08 -49.50
CA SER A 1040 57.80 -18.18 -50.13
C SER A 1040 58.70 -19.25 -49.50
N LYS A 1041 58.44 -19.60 -48.24
CA LYS A 1041 59.22 -20.59 -47.49
C LYS A 1041 58.76 -22.02 -47.72
N GLN A 1042 57.66 -22.23 -48.47
CA GLN A 1042 57.09 -23.55 -48.77
C GLN A 1042 56.83 -24.40 -47.52
N LEU A 1043 56.35 -23.76 -46.44
CA LEU A 1043 56.08 -24.42 -45.17
C LEU A 1043 54.63 -24.95 -45.13
N ASP A 1044 54.42 -26.16 -44.60
CA ASP A 1044 53.08 -26.77 -44.57
C ASP A 1044 52.17 -26.09 -43.57
N ALA A 1045 50.97 -25.67 -43.97
CA ALA A 1045 50.02 -24.97 -43.08
C ALA A 1045 49.67 -25.72 -41.78
N ILE A 1046 49.83 -27.04 -41.74
CA ILE A 1046 49.57 -27.91 -40.59
C ILE A 1046 50.74 -28.87 -40.43
N GLN A 1047 51.34 -28.91 -39.24
CA GLN A 1047 52.42 -29.83 -38.88
C GLN A 1047 51.88 -30.93 -37.93
N LEU A 1048 52.46 -32.13 -37.99
CA LEU A 1048 52.08 -33.29 -37.15
C LEU A 1048 52.57 -33.17 -35.70
#